data_AF-A0A8B7RG92-F1
#
_entry.id   AF-A0A8B7RG92-F1
#
_cell.length_a   1.000
_cell.length_b   1.000
_cell.length_c   1.000
_cell.angle_alpha   90.00
_cell.angle_beta   90.00
_cell.angle_gamma   90.00
#
_symmetry.space_group_name_H-M   'P 1'
#
loop_
_entity.id
_entity.type
_entity.pdbx_description
1 polymer ?
#
loop_
_entity_poly.entity_id
_entity_poly.type
_entity_poly.pdbx_seq_one_letter_code
_entity_poly.pdbx_strand_id
1 'polypeptide(L)'
;MPCGEDWLSHPLGIVQGFFAQNGVNPDWEKKVIEYFKEKLKENNAPKWVPSLNEVPLHYLKPNSFVKFRCMIQDMFDPEFYMAVYETVNRNTKARVLHFGKYRDVAECGPQQEVDLNSPRTTTLERQTFYCVPVPGESTWVKEAYINANQARVSPSTSYTPSRHKRSYEDDEDMDLQPNKQKDQHAGSRHTGSVGGLQWCGEPKRFETEASTGQQLNSLNLSSPFDLNFPLPGEKGPACLVKVYEDWDCFKVNDVLELYGILSVDPVLSILNNDERDSSSLLDPMECTDTAEEQRVHSPPASLVPRIHVVLAQKLQHINPLLPACLNKEESKTCKFVSSFMSELSPVRAELLGFLTHALLGDSLAAEYLILHLISTVYTRRDVLPLGKFTVNLSGCPRNSTFTEHLYRIIQHLVPASFRLQMTIENMNHLKFIPHKDYTANRLVSGLLQLPSNTSLVIDETLLEQGQLDAPGVHNVTALSNLITWQKVDYDFSYHQMEFPCNINVFITSEGRSLLPADCQIHLQPQLIPPNMEEYMNSLLSAVLPSVLNKFRIYLTLLRFLDYSISDEITKAVEDDFVEMRKNDPQSITADDLHQLLIVARFLSLSAGQTTLSRERWLRAKQLESLRRTRLQQQKCVNGNEL
;
A
#
# COMPACT_ATOMS: atom_id res chain seq x y z
N MET A 1 28.14 27.65 -17.12
CA MET A 1 27.83 26.53 -16.21
C MET A 1 27.58 27.12 -14.82
N PRO A 2 26.33 27.22 -14.36
CA PRO A 2 26.08 27.62 -12.98
C PRO A 2 26.38 26.44 -12.05
N CYS A 3 27.10 26.73 -10.96
CA CYS A 3 27.36 25.83 -9.84
C CYS A 3 26.05 25.21 -9.33
N GLY A 4 26.09 23.94 -8.92
CA GLY A 4 24.90 23.15 -8.57
C GLY A 4 24.04 23.81 -7.50
N GLU A 5 22.89 24.33 -7.92
CA GLU A 5 21.80 24.65 -7.00
C GLU A 5 21.29 23.34 -6.37
N ASP A 6 21.08 23.36 -5.06
CA ASP A 6 20.60 22.22 -4.28
C ASP A 6 19.11 21.98 -4.58
N TRP A 7 18.86 21.32 -5.71
CA TRP A 7 17.53 20.99 -6.24
C TRP A 7 16.68 20.16 -5.28
N LEU A 8 17.30 19.51 -4.29
CA LEU A 8 16.62 18.76 -3.24
C LEU A 8 16.08 19.68 -2.14
N SER A 9 16.86 20.68 -1.71
CA SER A 9 16.46 21.54 -0.59
C SER A 9 15.73 22.82 -0.98
N HIS A 10 15.88 23.28 -2.24
CA HIS A 10 15.22 24.50 -2.76
C HIS A 10 14.70 24.33 -4.20
N PRO A 11 13.83 23.33 -4.48
CA PRO A 11 13.27 23.11 -5.82
C PRO A 11 12.49 24.32 -6.37
N LEU A 12 11.79 25.07 -5.51
CA LEU A 12 11.03 26.26 -5.93
C LEU A 12 11.93 27.38 -6.49
N GLY A 13 13.20 27.47 -6.06
CA GLY A 13 14.16 28.44 -6.60
C GLY A 13 14.48 28.17 -8.07
N ILE A 14 14.58 26.89 -8.43
CA ILE A 14 14.81 26.44 -9.82
C ILE A 14 13.60 26.79 -10.68
N VAL A 15 12.39 26.52 -10.18
CA VAL A 15 11.13 26.88 -10.85
C VAL A 15 11.05 28.39 -11.06
N GLN A 16 11.38 29.20 -10.04
CA GLN A 16 11.45 30.66 -10.15
C GLN A 16 12.46 31.11 -11.22
N GLY A 17 13.62 30.44 -11.32
CA GLY A 17 14.63 30.71 -12.33
C GLY A 17 14.12 30.49 -13.76
N PHE A 18 13.42 29.38 -14.00
CA PHE A 18 12.80 29.11 -15.31
C PHE A 18 11.64 30.06 -15.63
N PHE A 19 10.84 30.43 -14.63
CA PHE A 19 9.77 31.41 -14.78
C PHE A 19 10.32 32.79 -15.15
N ALA A 20 11.35 33.27 -14.44
CA ALA A 20 11.97 34.57 -14.70
C ALA A 20 12.58 34.68 -16.11
N GLN A 21 13.04 33.57 -16.69
CA GLN A 21 13.64 33.54 -18.03
C GLN A 21 12.61 33.54 -19.17
N ASN A 22 11.43 32.93 -18.97
CA ASN A 22 10.43 32.77 -20.04
C ASN A 22 9.17 33.66 -19.85
N GLY A 23 9.02 34.33 -18.70
CA GLY A 23 7.88 35.19 -18.40
C GLY A 23 6.57 34.43 -18.30
N VAL A 24 5.50 34.95 -18.94
CA VAL A 24 4.14 34.40 -18.88
C VAL A 24 3.93 33.22 -19.86
N ASN A 25 4.90 32.89 -20.71
CA ASN A 25 4.76 31.81 -21.70
C ASN A 25 4.82 30.43 -21.00
N PRO A 26 3.82 29.53 -21.14
CA PRO A 26 3.77 28.23 -20.44
C PRO A 26 4.93 27.26 -20.76
N ASP A 27 5.78 27.55 -21.74
CA ASP A 27 6.95 26.73 -22.09
C ASP A 27 7.91 26.46 -20.92
N TRP A 28 7.92 27.30 -19.88
CA TRP A 28 8.74 27.06 -18.70
C TRP A 28 8.30 25.81 -17.92
N GLU A 29 7.02 25.46 -17.95
CA GLU A 29 6.48 24.32 -17.19
C GLU A 29 7.04 23.00 -17.71
N LYS A 30 7.06 22.83 -19.04
CA LYS A 30 7.65 21.66 -19.70
C LYS A 30 9.14 21.55 -19.43
N LYS A 31 9.88 22.68 -19.47
CA LYS A 31 11.31 22.73 -19.16
C LYS A 31 11.61 22.34 -17.72
N VAL A 32 10.75 22.72 -16.78
CA VAL A 32 10.87 22.29 -15.37
C VAL A 32 10.73 20.78 -15.25
N ILE A 33 9.69 20.19 -15.86
CA ILE A 33 9.46 18.74 -15.85
C ILE A 33 10.64 18.00 -16.49
N GLU A 34 11.12 18.46 -17.65
CA GLU A 34 12.28 17.89 -18.33
C GLU A 34 13.55 17.97 -17.47
N TYR A 35 13.81 19.10 -16.82
CA TYR A 35 14.96 19.28 -15.94
C TYR A 35 14.95 18.27 -14.78
N PHE A 36 13.84 18.15 -14.05
CA PHE A 36 13.74 17.18 -12.94
C PHE A 36 13.80 15.73 -13.45
N LYS A 37 13.24 15.45 -14.63
CA LYS A 37 13.29 14.12 -15.25
C LYS A 37 14.70 13.72 -15.67
N GLU A 38 15.50 14.66 -16.20
CA GLU A 38 16.91 14.42 -16.51
C GLU A 38 17.73 14.24 -15.24
N LYS A 39 17.52 15.08 -14.22
CA LYS A 39 18.22 14.96 -12.93
C LYS A 39 17.95 13.64 -12.22
N LEU A 40 16.72 13.13 -12.29
CA LEU A 40 16.37 11.82 -11.73
C LEU A 40 16.94 10.64 -12.54
N LYS A 41 17.26 10.82 -13.82
CA LYS A 41 17.94 9.79 -14.63
C LYS A 41 19.45 9.76 -14.37
N GLU A 42 20.04 10.89 -13.99
CA GLU A 42 21.46 10.99 -13.68
C GLU A 42 21.80 10.31 -12.33
N ASN A 43 22.91 9.57 -12.29
CA ASN A 43 23.63 9.18 -11.06
C ASN A 43 22.85 8.46 -9.95
N ASN A 44 21.80 7.69 -10.25
CA ASN A 44 20.93 7.07 -9.22
C ASN A 44 20.32 8.09 -8.25
N ALA A 45 20.07 9.32 -8.71
CA ALA A 45 19.45 10.39 -7.94
C ALA A 45 18.15 10.00 -7.18
N PRO A 46 17.28 9.07 -7.65
CA PRO A 46 16.10 8.64 -6.90
C PRO A 46 16.40 8.05 -5.51
N LYS A 47 17.62 7.53 -5.31
CA LYS A 47 18.07 7.02 -4.01
C LYS A 47 18.45 8.14 -3.03
N TRP A 48 18.67 9.35 -3.52
CA TRP A 48 19.11 10.51 -2.73
C TRP A 48 17.92 11.40 -2.33
N VAL A 49 16.78 11.24 -2.99
CA VAL A 49 15.54 11.95 -2.67
C VAL A 49 14.94 11.37 -1.38
N PRO A 50 14.68 12.19 -0.33
CA PRO A 50 14.02 11.76 0.89
C PRO A 50 12.63 11.16 0.62
N SER A 51 12.33 10.03 1.25
CA SER A 51 11.06 9.31 1.10
C SER A 51 10.11 9.65 2.25
N LEU A 52 8.88 10.09 1.94
CA LEU A 52 7.86 10.33 2.96
C LEU A 52 7.45 9.04 3.68
N ASN A 53 7.55 7.87 3.02
CA ASN A 53 7.23 6.57 3.61
C ASN A 53 8.20 6.16 4.73
N GLU A 54 9.42 6.69 4.72
CA GLU A 54 10.52 6.21 5.58
C GLU A 54 10.98 7.29 6.57
N VAL A 55 10.96 8.55 6.13
CA VAL A 55 11.41 9.69 6.92
C VAL A 55 10.20 10.34 7.59
N PRO A 56 10.16 10.41 8.93
CA PRO A 56 9.11 11.14 9.63
C PRO A 56 9.04 12.61 9.19
N LEU A 57 7.82 13.14 9.09
CA LEU A 57 7.56 14.48 8.55
C LEU A 57 8.38 15.60 9.22
N HIS A 58 8.63 15.50 10.53
CA HIS A 58 9.36 16.52 11.30
C HIS A 58 10.87 16.61 10.94
N TYR A 59 11.42 15.60 10.26
CA TYR A 59 12.78 15.67 9.73
C TYR A 59 12.85 16.35 8.36
N LEU A 60 11.74 16.37 7.61
CA LEU A 60 11.68 16.94 6.27
C LEU A 60 11.53 18.45 6.32
N LYS A 61 12.34 19.16 5.53
CA LYS A 61 12.25 20.62 5.42
C LYS A 61 11.01 21.00 4.58
N PRO A 62 10.22 22.00 4.98
CA PRO A 62 9.18 22.55 4.12
C PRO A 62 9.75 23.01 2.76
N ASN A 63 8.95 22.87 1.71
CA ASN A 63 9.29 23.20 0.32
C ASN A 63 10.49 22.42 -0.24
N SER A 64 10.86 21.29 0.36
CA SER A 64 11.89 20.39 -0.16
C SER A 64 11.32 19.40 -1.18
N PHE A 65 12.19 18.85 -2.02
CA PHE A 65 11.85 17.83 -2.99
C PHE A 65 11.85 16.45 -2.32
N VAL A 66 10.72 15.76 -2.38
CA VAL A 66 10.51 14.47 -1.73
C VAL A 66 9.96 13.45 -2.72
N LYS A 67 10.11 12.18 -2.38
CA LYS A 67 9.44 11.07 -3.06
C LYS A 67 8.41 10.41 -2.14
N PHE A 68 7.35 9.89 -2.74
CA PHE A 68 6.29 9.20 -2.00
C PHE A 68 5.75 8.04 -2.84
N ARG A 69 5.78 6.82 -2.27
CA ARG A 69 5.13 5.63 -2.83
C ARG A 69 3.79 5.45 -2.14
N CYS A 70 2.70 5.48 -2.91
CA CYS A 70 1.36 5.47 -2.33
C CYS A 70 0.34 4.80 -3.24
N MET A 71 -0.82 4.51 -2.65
CA MET A 71 -2.02 4.11 -3.38
C MET A 71 -3.02 5.27 -3.34
N ILE A 72 -3.66 5.58 -4.47
CA ILE A 72 -4.77 6.54 -4.51
C ILE A 72 -5.98 5.89 -3.85
N GLN A 73 -6.44 6.47 -2.75
CA GLN A 73 -7.63 5.99 -2.04
C GLN A 73 -8.88 6.76 -2.47
N ASP A 74 -8.78 8.07 -2.63
CA ASP A 74 -9.92 8.92 -2.99
C ASP A 74 -9.48 10.01 -3.99
N MET A 75 -10.43 10.46 -4.79
CA MET A 75 -10.27 11.54 -5.76
C MET A 75 -11.27 12.63 -5.42
N PHE A 76 -10.76 13.79 -5.00
CA PHE A 76 -11.59 14.94 -4.66
C PHE A 76 -11.97 15.75 -5.89
N ASP A 77 -12.80 16.76 -5.71
CA ASP A 77 -13.14 17.66 -6.80
C ASP A 77 -11.91 18.51 -7.20
N PRO A 78 -11.76 18.87 -8.49
CA PRO A 78 -10.67 19.73 -8.94
C PRO A 78 -10.66 21.08 -8.21
N GLU A 79 -9.49 21.54 -7.79
CA GLU A 79 -9.29 22.84 -7.16
C GLU A 79 -8.86 23.88 -8.21
N PHE A 80 -9.39 25.10 -8.14
CA PHE A 80 -8.85 26.22 -8.89
C PHE A 80 -7.68 26.86 -8.13
N TYR A 81 -6.63 27.23 -8.85
CA TYR A 81 -5.48 27.94 -8.27
C TYR A 81 -4.99 29.05 -9.19
N MET A 82 -4.34 30.05 -8.59
CA MET A 82 -3.73 31.16 -9.32
C MET A 82 -2.40 30.72 -9.91
N ALA A 83 -2.37 30.36 -11.19
CA ALA A 83 -1.16 29.89 -11.86
C ALA A 83 -0.09 30.97 -11.97
N VAL A 84 -0.50 32.18 -12.33
CA VAL A 84 0.32 33.39 -12.35
C VAL A 84 -0.50 34.48 -11.66
N TYR A 85 0.12 35.23 -10.75
CA TYR A 85 -0.54 36.32 -10.05
C TYR A 85 0.41 37.51 -9.86
N GLU A 86 -0.15 38.71 -9.82
CA GLU A 86 0.59 39.95 -9.62
C GLU A 86 0.38 40.44 -8.18
N THR A 87 1.47 40.75 -7.48
CA THR A 87 1.42 41.41 -6.17
C THR A 87 1.77 42.88 -6.30
N VAL A 88 1.07 43.73 -5.55
CA VAL A 88 1.30 45.18 -5.49
C VAL A 88 1.77 45.53 -4.10
N ASN A 89 2.92 46.17 -4.01
CA ASN A 89 3.39 46.70 -2.73
C ASN A 89 2.57 47.95 -2.35
N ARG A 90 1.95 47.94 -1.17
CA ARG A 90 1.09 49.03 -0.67
C ARG A 90 1.83 50.38 -0.59
N ASN A 91 3.13 50.37 -0.35
CA ASN A 91 3.94 51.58 -0.15
C ASN A 91 4.57 52.10 -1.45
N THR A 92 5.09 51.21 -2.29
CA THR A 92 5.83 51.61 -3.50
C THR A 92 5.01 51.53 -4.78
N LYS A 93 3.81 50.91 -4.73
CA LYS A 93 2.99 50.52 -5.89
C LYS A 93 3.75 49.68 -6.93
N ALA A 94 4.91 49.14 -6.57
CA ALA A 94 5.67 48.26 -7.44
C ALA A 94 4.90 46.95 -7.61
N ARG A 95 4.77 46.52 -8.87
CA ARG A 95 4.09 45.29 -9.24
C ARG A 95 5.09 44.19 -9.54
N VAL A 96 4.89 43.01 -8.96
CA VAL A 96 5.75 41.84 -9.16
C VAL A 96 4.90 40.66 -9.56
N LEU A 97 5.32 39.95 -10.62
CA LEU A 97 4.68 38.70 -11.00
C LEU A 97 5.29 37.52 -10.27
N HIS A 98 4.41 36.66 -9.79
CA HIS A 98 4.72 35.42 -9.13
C HIS A 98 4.01 34.26 -9.85
N PHE A 99 4.55 33.06 -9.66
CA PHE A 99 3.90 31.82 -10.07
C PHE A 99 3.29 31.14 -8.84
N GLY A 100 2.09 30.57 -8.99
CA GLY A 100 1.43 29.79 -7.92
C GLY A 100 1.50 28.27 -8.12
N LYS A 101 1.99 27.79 -9.27
CA LYS A 101 2.19 26.34 -9.50
C LYS A 101 3.17 25.78 -8.47
N TYR A 102 2.83 24.60 -7.92
CA TYR A 102 3.54 23.94 -6.82
C TYR A 102 3.50 24.66 -5.46
N ARG A 103 2.51 25.53 -5.23
CA ARG A 103 2.29 26.20 -3.94
C ARG A 103 0.82 26.11 -3.51
N ASP A 104 0.61 26.09 -2.21
CA ASP A 104 -0.73 26.19 -1.61
C ASP A 104 -1.09 27.64 -1.26
N VAL A 105 -0.11 28.44 -0.83
CA VAL A 105 -0.30 29.84 -0.42
C VAL A 105 0.44 30.77 -1.39
N ALA A 106 -0.24 31.83 -1.82
CA ALA A 106 0.38 32.89 -2.60
C ALA A 106 1.47 33.57 -1.77
N GLU A 107 2.70 33.59 -2.26
CA GLU A 107 3.81 34.32 -1.68
C GLU A 107 3.50 35.82 -1.69
N CYS A 108 3.13 36.34 -0.52
CA CYS A 108 2.87 37.76 -0.28
C CYS A 108 3.72 38.22 0.91
N GLY A 109 4.58 39.21 0.69
CA GLY A 109 5.26 39.88 1.80
C GLY A 109 4.26 40.66 2.67
N PRO A 110 4.63 41.03 3.91
CA PRO A 110 3.75 41.72 4.86
C PRO A 110 3.22 43.10 4.40
N GLN A 111 3.72 43.63 3.29
CA GLN A 111 3.30 44.91 2.68
C GLN A 111 2.84 44.75 1.22
N GLN A 112 2.62 43.52 0.76
CA GLN A 112 2.19 43.21 -0.60
C GLN A 112 0.78 42.61 -0.56
N GLU A 113 -0.05 43.00 -1.53
CA GLU A 113 -1.38 42.42 -1.74
C GLU A 113 -1.45 41.81 -3.14
N VAL A 114 -2.22 40.73 -3.27
CA VAL A 114 -2.51 40.13 -4.57
C VAL A 114 -3.52 40.99 -5.31
N ASP A 115 -3.19 41.40 -6.54
CA ASP A 115 -4.13 42.08 -7.42
C ASP A 115 -4.97 41.06 -8.19
N LEU A 116 -6.12 40.69 -7.62
CA LEU A 116 -7.07 39.74 -8.20
C LEU A 116 -7.68 40.25 -9.52
N ASN A 117 -7.66 41.56 -9.78
CA ASN A 117 -8.25 42.17 -10.97
C ASN A 117 -7.22 42.41 -12.09
N SER A 118 -5.96 41.99 -11.90
CA SER A 118 -4.94 42.17 -12.92
C SER A 118 -5.23 41.26 -14.14
N PRO A 119 -5.17 41.79 -15.38
CA PRO A 119 -5.38 40.99 -16.59
C PRO A 119 -4.25 39.97 -16.84
N ARG A 120 -3.20 39.99 -16.02
CA ARG A 120 -2.07 39.07 -16.07
C ARG A 120 -2.20 37.92 -15.07
N THR A 121 -3.24 37.95 -14.24
CA THR A 121 -3.58 36.87 -13.32
C THR A 121 -4.30 35.78 -14.10
N THR A 122 -3.76 34.57 -14.07
CA THR A 122 -4.34 33.40 -14.75
C THR A 122 -4.72 32.37 -13.70
N THR A 123 -5.97 31.93 -13.73
CA THR A 123 -6.44 30.79 -12.94
C THR A 123 -6.38 29.51 -13.77
N LEU A 124 -5.94 28.42 -13.15
CA LEU A 124 -5.94 27.08 -13.74
C LEU A 124 -6.52 26.09 -12.73
N GLU A 125 -6.85 24.90 -13.19
CA GLU A 125 -7.34 23.79 -12.37
C GLU A 125 -6.21 22.82 -12.01
N ARG A 126 -6.32 22.18 -10.84
CA ARG A 126 -5.46 21.07 -10.42
C ARG A 126 -6.29 20.00 -9.74
N GLN A 127 -5.90 18.75 -9.92
CA GLN A 127 -6.58 17.61 -9.31
C GLN A 127 -5.94 17.26 -7.95
N THR A 128 -6.77 17.11 -6.91
CA THR A 128 -6.32 16.64 -5.58
C THR A 128 -6.71 15.18 -5.37
N PHE A 129 -5.74 14.37 -4.94
CA PHE A 129 -5.92 12.96 -4.59
C PHE A 129 -5.59 12.74 -3.11
N TYR A 130 -6.41 11.94 -2.43
CA TYR A 130 -6.08 11.43 -1.10
C TYR A 130 -5.32 10.12 -1.23
N CYS A 131 -4.05 10.13 -0.82
CA CYS A 131 -3.13 9.02 -0.99
C CYS A 131 -2.73 8.43 0.36
N VAL A 132 -2.71 7.10 0.42
CA VAL A 132 -2.33 6.31 1.61
C VAL A 132 -1.08 5.48 1.30
N PRO A 133 -0.31 5.04 2.32
CA PRO A 133 0.72 4.03 2.09
C PRO A 133 0.09 2.80 1.44
N VAL A 134 0.89 2.07 0.65
CA VAL A 134 0.40 0.88 -0.06
C VAL A 134 -0.13 -0.14 0.95
N PRO A 135 -1.43 -0.49 0.92
CA PRO A 135 -1.99 -1.38 1.91
C PRO A 135 -1.40 -2.79 1.85
N GLY A 136 -1.18 -3.41 3.00
CA GLY A 136 -0.70 -4.79 3.10
C GLY A 136 0.75 -4.99 2.65
N GLU A 137 1.53 -3.92 2.50
CA GLU A 137 2.93 -4.01 2.06
C GLU A 137 3.80 -4.82 3.04
N SER A 138 4.48 -5.83 2.51
CA SER A 138 5.31 -6.76 3.28
C SER A 138 6.52 -6.07 3.93
N THR A 139 6.95 -6.58 5.09
CA THR A 139 8.08 -6.00 5.86
C THR A 139 9.37 -5.96 5.05
N TRP A 140 9.68 -7.02 4.32
CA TRP A 140 10.88 -7.10 3.48
C TRP A 140 10.89 -6.05 2.35
N VAL A 141 9.71 -5.64 1.86
CA VAL A 141 9.60 -4.57 0.86
C VAL A 141 9.96 -3.24 1.50
N LYS A 142 9.38 -2.94 2.66
CA LYS A 142 9.68 -1.73 3.44
C LYS A 142 11.17 -1.64 3.76
N GLU A 143 11.75 -2.72 4.28
CA GLU A 143 13.18 -2.80 4.59
C GLU A 143 14.07 -2.64 3.36
N ALA A 144 13.73 -3.25 2.23
CA ALA A 144 14.50 -3.11 1.00
C ALA A 144 14.49 -1.67 0.46
N TYR A 145 13.36 -0.96 0.56
CA TYR A 145 13.29 0.46 0.21
C TYR A 145 14.09 1.35 1.17
N ILE A 146 13.98 1.10 2.49
CA ILE A 146 14.79 1.78 3.51
C ILE A 146 16.29 1.59 3.22
N ASN A 147 16.72 0.37 2.93
CA ASN A 147 18.13 0.06 2.63
C ASN A 147 18.59 0.64 1.29
N ALA A 148 17.68 0.81 0.32
CA ALA A 148 17.99 1.44 -0.96
C ALA A 148 18.06 2.97 -0.86
N ASN A 149 17.43 3.57 0.15
CA ASN A 149 17.44 5.00 0.38
C ASN A 149 18.76 5.44 1.03
N GLN A 150 19.45 6.37 0.37
CA GLN A 150 20.72 6.94 0.81
C GLN A 150 20.58 8.40 1.24
N ALA A 151 19.34 8.92 1.26
CA ALA A 151 19.05 10.29 1.67
C ALA A 151 19.47 10.52 3.13
N ARG A 152 20.49 11.38 3.33
CA ARG A 152 20.87 11.85 4.66
C ARG A 152 19.98 13.02 5.03
N VAL A 153 19.01 12.79 5.91
CA VAL A 153 18.15 13.86 6.42
C VAL A 153 18.78 14.42 7.69
N SER A 154 19.11 15.71 7.69
CA SER A 154 19.57 16.41 8.88
C SER A 154 18.34 16.85 9.69
N PRO A 155 18.35 16.77 11.03
CA PRO A 155 17.24 17.27 11.84
C PRO A 155 16.89 18.71 11.48
N SER A 156 15.65 18.93 11.04
CA SER A 156 15.12 20.28 10.85
C SER A 156 14.94 20.91 12.23
N THR A 157 15.95 21.65 12.70
CA THR A 157 15.88 22.41 13.96
C THR A 157 15.04 23.68 13.86
N SER A 158 14.24 23.85 12.81
CA SER A 158 13.32 24.98 12.65
C SER A 158 12.03 24.86 13.47
N TYR A 159 11.79 23.73 14.16
CA TYR A 159 10.73 23.65 15.16
C TYR A 159 11.24 24.21 16.50
N THR A 160 11.19 25.54 16.65
CA THR A 160 11.18 26.11 17.99
C THR A 160 9.75 26.03 18.51
N PRO A 161 9.42 25.18 19.51
CA PRO A 161 8.14 25.28 20.15
C PRO A 161 8.14 26.60 20.91
N SER A 162 7.49 27.62 20.36
CA SER A 162 7.17 28.82 21.10
C SER A 162 6.17 28.43 22.18
N ARG A 163 6.70 27.95 23.32
CA ARG A 163 5.96 27.90 24.58
C ARG A 163 5.51 29.32 24.87
N HIS A 164 4.31 29.66 24.42
CA HIS A 164 3.57 30.81 24.89
C HIS A 164 3.32 30.55 26.37
N LYS A 165 4.21 31.11 27.19
CA LYS A 165 4.10 31.19 28.63
C LYS A 165 2.84 32.00 28.90
N ARG A 166 1.72 31.33 29.18
CA ARG A 166 0.51 32.00 29.67
C ARG A 166 0.93 32.79 30.91
N SER A 167 0.91 34.11 30.82
CA SER A 167 0.90 34.98 31.98
C SER A 167 -0.41 34.73 32.70
N TYR A 168 -0.33 34.15 33.90
CA TYR A 168 -1.42 34.19 34.85
C TYR A 168 -1.56 35.65 35.29
N GLU A 169 -2.67 36.29 34.92
CA GLU A 169 -3.13 37.51 35.58
C GLU A 169 -3.92 37.10 36.82
N ASP A 170 -3.61 37.77 37.93
CA ASP A 170 -4.27 37.70 39.22
C ASP A 170 -5.77 37.98 39.09
N ASP A 171 -6.60 37.17 39.74
CA ASP A 171 -7.87 37.63 40.30
C ASP A 171 -7.85 37.27 41.79
N GLU A 172 -7.87 38.32 42.61
CA GLU A 172 -7.89 38.30 44.06
C GLU A 172 -9.29 37.94 44.61
N ASP A 173 -9.31 37.59 45.90
CA ASP A 173 -10.46 37.54 46.83
C ASP A 173 -11.24 36.23 46.99
N MET A 174 -10.89 35.47 48.06
CA MET A 174 -11.70 35.45 49.29
C MET A 174 -11.01 34.68 50.42
N ASP A 175 -10.91 35.36 51.56
CA ASP A 175 -10.28 34.99 52.83
C ASP A 175 -10.89 33.75 53.54
N LEU A 176 -10.04 32.96 54.22
CA LEU A 176 -9.86 33.03 55.70
C LEU A 176 -8.93 31.90 56.22
N GLN A 177 -7.88 32.36 56.90
CA GLN A 177 -6.81 31.72 57.70
C GLN A 177 -7.29 31.02 59.01
N PRO A 178 -6.43 30.51 59.96
CA PRO A 178 -4.95 30.34 59.97
C PRO A 178 -4.36 29.04 60.62
N ASN A 179 -3.02 28.92 60.46
CA ASN A 179 -1.94 28.42 61.36
C ASN A 179 -1.83 26.92 61.72
N LYS A 180 -0.72 26.24 61.39
CA LYS A 180 0.71 26.38 61.81
C LYS A 180 0.96 26.07 63.29
N GLN A 181 1.72 25.01 63.59
CA GLN A 181 3.17 25.03 63.85
C GLN A 181 3.65 23.57 64.04
N LYS A 182 4.74 23.03 63.48
CA LYS A 182 6.15 23.41 63.18
C LYS A 182 7.12 22.69 64.15
N ASP A 183 8.32 22.49 63.64
CA ASP A 183 9.61 22.35 64.36
C ASP A 183 10.07 20.97 64.84
N GLN A 184 11.36 20.61 64.86
CA GLN A 184 12.60 21.02 64.16
C GLN A 184 13.71 20.03 64.65
N HIS A 185 14.92 20.15 64.09
CA HIS A 185 16.26 19.73 64.60
C HIS A 185 16.78 18.33 64.18
N ALA A 186 17.92 18.19 63.48
CA ALA A 186 19.33 18.61 63.65
C ALA A 186 20.20 17.55 64.35
N GLY A 187 21.36 17.19 63.78
CA GLY A 187 22.38 16.40 64.48
C GLY A 187 23.39 15.65 63.60
N SER A 188 24.60 16.21 63.48
CA SER A 188 25.83 15.63 62.93
C SER A 188 26.41 14.47 63.76
N ARG A 189 27.15 13.52 63.14
CA ARG A 189 28.32 12.81 63.73
C ARG A 189 29.11 11.93 62.72
N HIS A 190 30.30 12.41 62.39
CA HIS A 190 31.65 11.78 62.29
C HIS A 190 31.93 10.29 61.91
N THR A 191 32.90 10.20 60.97
CA THR A 191 34.15 9.36 60.90
C THR A 191 34.11 7.89 60.47
N GLY A 192 34.87 7.58 59.39
CA GLY A 192 35.60 6.30 59.26
C GLY A 192 35.96 5.80 57.84
N SER A 193 37.23 5.99 57.45
CA SER A 193 38.08 5.08 56.62
C SER A 193 38.21 5.19 55.07
N VAL A 194 39.30 5.87 54.67
CA VAL A 194 40.42 5.51 53.76
C VAL A 194 40.20 4.61 52.52
N GLY A 195 40.64 5.10 51.35
CA GLY A 195 41.16 4.31 50.21
C GLY A 195 40.90 4.95 48.83
N GLY A 196 41.94 5.41 48.12
CA GLY A 196 41.82 6.34 46.98
C GLY A 196 41.87 5.76 45.54
N LEU A 197 41.95 6.72 44.61
CA LEU A 197 42.20 6.69 43.15
C LEU A 197 40.99 6.61 42.18
N GLN A 198 40.47 7.80 41.85
CA GLN A 198 40.45 8.44 40.51
C GLN A 198 39.96 7.65 39.29
N TRP A 199 38.79 8.03 38.73
CA TRP A 199 38.64 8.42 37.32
C TRP A 199 37.31 9.15 37.04
N CYS A 200 37.36 10.04 36.04
CA CYS A 200 36.33 10.97 35.56
C CYS A 200 35.12 10.23 34.93
N GLY A 201 33.90 10.66 35.22
CA GLY A 201 32.67 10.06 34.67
C GLY A 201 31.69 11.09 34.12
N GLU A 202 31.60 11.17 32.79
CA GLU A 202 30.42 11.64 32.07
C GLU A 202 29.27 10.63 32.25
N PRO A 203 28.01 11.05 32.52
CA PRO A 203 26.88 10.14 32.43
C PRO A 203 26.26 10.20 31.03
N LYS A 204 26.54 9.17 30.22
CA LYS A 204 25.61 8.66 29.22
C LYS A 204 24.32 8.24 29.95
N ARG A 205 23.17 8.78 29.57
CA ARG A 205 21.87 8.16 29.89
C ARG A 205 21.35 7.46 28.65
N PHE A 206 21.37 6.14 28.75
CA PHE A 206 20.73 5.16 27.88
C PHE A 206 19.22 5.30 27.94
N GLU A 207 18.60 5.21 26.76
CA GLU A 207 17.21 4.85 26.57
C GLU A 207 17.00 3.42 27.09
N THR A 208 15.95 3.22 27.90
CA THR A 208 15.52 1.91 28.35
C THR A 208 14.35 1.47 27.47
N GLU A 209 14.60 0.45 26.67
CA GLU A 209 13.60 -0.35 25.97
C GLU A 209 12.62 -0.95 26.99
N ALA A 210 11.32 -0.81 26.73
CA ALA A 210 10.29 -1.52 27.49
C ALA A 210 10.05 -2.90 26.85
N SER A 211 10.21 -3.91 27.68
CA SER A 211 10.12 -5.33 27.40
C SER A 211 8.73 -5.82 27.03
N THR A 212 8.73 -6.86 26.21
CA THR A 212 7.60 -7.70 25.78
C THR A 212 6.93 -8.45 26.93
N GLY A 213 5.60 -8.40 26.98
CA GLY A 213 4.76 -9.22 27.87
C GLY A 213 3.28 -9.08 27.50
N GLN A 214 2.65 -10.21 27.18
CA GLN A 214 1.26 -10.34 26.71
C GLN A 214 0.23 -9.77 27.68
N GLN A 215 -0.77 -9.04 27.16
CA GLN A 215 -2.18 -9.16 27.54
C GLN A 215 -3.09 -8.39 26.57
N LEU A 216 -4.15 -9.07 26.11
CA LEU A 216 -5.25 -8.52 25.34
C LEU A 216 -5.93 -7.38 26.11
N ASN A 217 -5.97 -6.19 25.50
CA ASN A 217 -7.05 -5.19 25.57
C ASN A 217 -6.55 -3.89 24.93
N SER A 218 -6.79 -3.73 23.63
CA SER A 218 -6.66 -2.42 22.97
C SER A 218 -7.90 -2.15 22.11
N LEU A 219 -9.06 -2.07 22.77
CA LEU A 219 -10.20 -1.31 22.27
C LEU A 219 -10.29 -0.07 23.15
N ASN A 220 -10.37 1.11 22.54
CA ASN A 220 -10.41 2.46 23.10
C ASN A 220 -9.06 3.19 23.28
N LEU A 221 -8.45 3.54 22.15
CA LEU A 221 -7.77 4.83 21.99
C LEU A 221 -8.28 5.45 20.68
N SER A 222 -9.43 6.13 20.75
CA SER A 222 -9.91 7.01 19.68
C SER A 222 -8.97 8.21 19.58
N SER A 223 -8.01 8.16 18.65
CA SER A 223 -7.40 9.39 18.14
C SER A 223 -8.48 10.19 17.40
N PRO A 224 -8.59 11.51 17.59
CA PRO A 224 -9.64 12.34 16.99
C PRO A 224 -9.57 12.49 15.46
N PHE A 225 -8.62 11.81 14.80
CA PHE A 225 -8.48 11.78 13.35
C PHE A 225 -8.35 10.33 12.88
N ASP A 226 -9.42 9.81 12.29
CA ASP A 226 -9.36 8.58 11.52
C ASP A 226 -8.78 8.90 10.14
N LEU A 227 -7.54 8.47 9.91
CA LEU A 227 -6.84 8.64 8.64
C LEU A 227 -7.42 7.74 7.53
N ASN A 228 -8.47 6.96 7.83
CA ASN A 228 -9.24 6.15 6.87
C ASN A 228 -8.36 5.15 6.14
N PHE A 229 -7.50 4.44 6.87
CA PHE A 229 -6.69 3.40 6.25
C PHE A 229 -7.57 2.18 5.90
N PRO A 230 -7.41 1.56 4.71
CA PRO A 230 -8.21 0.40 4.31
C PRO A 230 -8.08 -0.79 5.26
N LEU A 231 -6.89 -1.00 5.83
CA LEU A 231 -6.61 -2.15 6.69
C LEU A 231 -6.43 -1.74 8.15
N PRO A 232 -6.94 -2.56 9.10
CA PRO A 232 -6.82 -2.27 10.53
C PRO A 232 -5.37 -2.36 10.99
N GLY A 233 -4.93 -1.37 11.78
CA GLY A 233 -3.59 -1.33 12.37
C GLY A 233 -2.49 -0.82 11.44
N GLU A 234 -2.83 -0.37 10.23
CA GLU A 234 -1.87 0.28 9.35
C GLU A 234 -1.35 1.60 9.93
N LYS A 235 -0.04 1.79 9.79
CA LYS A 235 0.67 2.99 10.22
C LYS A 235 1.46 3.49 9.02
N GLY A 236 1.31 4.77 8.72
CA GLY A 236 2.06 5.44 7.66
C GLY A 236 1.52 6.83 7.39
N PRO A 237 2.19 7.59 6.49
CA PRO A 237 1.78 8.93 6.15
C PRO A 237 0.58 8.90 5.19
N ALA A 238 -0.54 9.48 5.59
CA ALA A 238 -1.57 9.92 4.64
C ALA A 238 -1.13 11.26 4.03
N CYS A 239 -1.37 11.47 2.74
CA CYS A 239 -0.91 12.68 2.06
C CYS A 239 -1.91 13.11 0.98
N LEU A 240 -2.12 14.43 0.89
CA LEU A 240 -2.85 15.05 -0.21
C LEU A 240 -1.89 15.33 -1.36
N VAL A 241 -2.17 14.74 -2.52
CA VAL A 241 -1.32 14.80 -3.69
C VAL A 241 -1.99 15.67 -4.73
N LYS A 242 -1.34 16.78 -5.10
CA LYS A 242 -1.85 17.77 -6.06
C LYS A 242 -1.15 17.61 -7.41
N VAL A 243 -1.92 17.26 -8.44
CA VAL A 243 -1.45 16.98 -9.80
C VAL A 243 -1.95 18.08 -10.74
N TYR A 244 -1.03 18.61 -11.56
CA TYR A 244 -1.28 19.76 -12.44
C TYR A 244 -1.46 19.38 -13.92
N GLU A 245 -1.04 18.19 -14.33
CA GLU A 245 -1.07 17.72 -15.72
C GLU A 245 -1.35 16.21 -15.75
N ASP A 246 -1.98 15.73 -16.83
CA ASP A 246 -2.24 14.31 -17.12
C ASP A 246 -2.94 13.52 -15.98
N TRP A 247 -3.77 14.17 -15.16
CA TRP A 247 -4.44 13.52 -14.02
C TRP A 247 -5.43 12.42 -14.44
N ASP A 248 -5.98 12.49 -15.66
CA ASP A 248 -6.87 11.47 -16.24
C ASP A 248 -6.24 10.06 -16.34
N CYS A 249 -4.91 9.99 -16.27
CA CYS A 249 -4.17 8.72 -16.32
C CYS A 249 -4.25 7.93 -15.00
N PHE A 250 -4.65 8.57 -13.91
CA PHE A 250 -4.66 7.98 -12.57
C PHE A 250 -6.08 7.63 -12.13
N LYS A 251 -6.25 6.42 -11.57
CA LYS A 251 -7.52 5.94 -11.05
C LYS A 251 -7.40 5.56 -9.58
N VAL A 252 -8.53 5.50 -8.90
CA VAL A 252 -8.62 4.95 -7.55
C VAL A 252 -8.04 3.53 -7.52
N ASN A 253 -7.29 3.21 -6.48
CA ASN A 253 -6.52 1.97 -6.27
C ASN A 253 -5.25 1.83 -7.12
N ASP A 254 -4.90 2.80 -7.95
CA ASP A 254 -3.60 2.81 -8.62
C ASP A 254 -2.48 3.08 -7.61
N VAL A 255 -1.36 2.37 -7.78
CA VAL A 255 -0.14 2.56 -6.99
C VAL A 255 0.83 3.43 -7.78
N LEU A 256 1.29 4.51 -7.16
CA LEU A 256 2.14 5.52 -7.78
C LEU A 256 3.46 5.67 -7.02
N GLU A 257 4.53 5.97 -7.76
CA GLU A 257 5.73 6.61 -7.22
C GLU A 257 5.73 8.06 -7.67
N LEU A 258 5.68 8.96 -6.70
CA LEU A 258 5.54 10.40 -6.89
C LEU A 258 6.83 11.10 -6.50
N TYR A 259 7.20 12.12 -7.26
CA TYR A 259 8.27 13.07 -6.94
C TYR A 259 7.69 14.46 -6.99
N GLY A 260 7.84 15.21 -5.90
CA GLY A 260 7.17 16.48 -5.76
C GLY A 260 7.72 17.35 -4.64
N ILE A 261 7.13 18.53 -4.53
CA ILE A 261 7.51 19.53 -3.53
C ILE A 261 6.59 19.38 -2.32
N LEU A 262 7.20 19.19 -1.15
CA LEU A 262 6.50 19.04 0.12
C LEU A 262 6.02 20.40 0.63
N SER A 263 4.71 20.57 0.78
CA SER A 263 4.08 21.77 1.36
C SER A 263 3.63 21.46 2.79
N VAL A 264 4.24 22.16 3.76
CA VAL A 264 3.92 22.11 5.20
C VAL A 264 3.87 23.54 5.70
N ASP A 265 2.83 24.28 5.32
CA ASP A 265 2.63 25.66 5.75
C ASP A 265 1.70 25.72 6.99
N PRO A 266 2.13 26.30 8.12
CA PRO A 266 1.30 26.49 9.31
C PRO A 266 0.05 27.34 9.05
N VAL A 267 0.06 28.24 8.06
CA VAL A 267 -1.10 29.10 7.72
C VAL A 267 -2.31 28.24 7.33
N LEU A 268 -2.07 27.07 6.71
CA LEU A 268 -3.11 26.11 6.35
C LEU A 268 -3.81 25.48 7.56
N SER A 269 -3.22 25.57 8.76
CA SER A 269 -3.87 25.14 10.01
C SER A 269 -4.65 26.26 10.72
N ILE A 270 -4.31 27.53 10.44
CA ILE A 270 -4.93 28.72 11.05
C ILE A 270 -6.23 29.07 10.31
N LEU A 271 -6.29 28.85 8.99
CA LEU A 271 -7.50 29.00 8.19
C LEU A 271 -8.67 28.10 8.66
N ASN A 272 -8.40 27.06 9.45
CA ASN A 272 -9.44 26.19 10.03
C ASN A 272 -10.07 26.73 11.32
N ASN A 273 -9.48 27.72 11.99
CA ASN A 273 -9.91 28.13 13.34
C ASN A 273 -10.60 29.50 13.41
N ASP A 274 -10.36 30.42 12.47
CA ASP A 274 -10.91 31.78 12.53
C ASP A 274 -12.01 32.01 11.49
N GLU A 275 -13.26 31.81 11.90
CA GLU A 275 -14.47 32.13 11.10
C GLU A 275 -14.67 33.63 10.82
N ARG A 276 -13.73 34.53 11.18
CA ARG A 276 -14.00 35.98 11.16
C ARG A 276 -13.06 36.88 10.36
N ASP A 277 -11.90 36.41 9.91
CA ASP A 277 -10.96 37.25 9.12
C ASP A 277 -10.65 36.68 7.72
N SER A 278 -11.27 35.56 7.33
CA SER A 278 -11.00 34.83 6.08
C SER A 278 -11.66 35.43 4.83
N SER A 279 -12.46 36.49 4.95
CA SER A 279 -13.14 37.13 3.81
C SER A 279 -12.24 37.91 2.85
N SER A 280 -10.93 38.00 3.12
CA SER A 280 -9.99 38.77 2.27
C SER A 280 -8.96 37.94 1.50
N LEU A 281 -8.87 36.61 1.71
CA LEU A 281 -7.87 35.75 1.05
C LEU A 281 -8.45 34.50 0.37
N LEU A 282 -9.74 34.20 0.54
CA LEU A 282 -10.45 33.15 -0.19
C LEU A 282 -11.50 33.79 -1.10
N ASP A 283 -11.72 33.18 -2.26
CA ASP A 283 -12.74 33.60 -3.22
C ASP A 283 -14.14 33.49 -2.56
N PRO A 284 -15.01 34.52 -2.61
CA PRO A 284 -16.33 34.52 -1.95
C PRO A 284 -17.33 33.44 -2.42
N MET A 285 -16.91 32.51 -3.29
CA MET A 285 -17.75 31.49 -3.91
C MET A 285 -17.59 30.08 -3.31
N GLU A 286 -16.66 29.85 -2.37
CA GLU A 286 -16.44 28.57 -1.66
C GLU A 286 -17.18 28.45 -0.31
N CYS A 287 -18.18 29.31 -0.04
CA CYS A 287 -18.88 29.33 1.26
C CYS A 287 -20.16 28.44 1.28
N THR A 288 -20.07 27.21 0.75
CA THR A 288 -21.14 26.20 0.85
C THR A 288 -20.73 24.92 1.56
N ASP A 289 -19.44 24.74 1.84
CA ASP A 289 -18.92 23.48 2.35
C ASP A 289 -19.21 23.32 3.84
N THR A 290 -19.56 22.11 4.25
CA THR A 290 -19.83 21.86 5.67
C THR A 290 -18.53 21.91 6.49
N ALA A 291 -18.62 22.21 7.78
CA ALA A 291 -17.45 22.19 8.67
C ALA A 291 -16.78 20.80 8.79
N GLU A 292 -17.48 19.73 8.39
CA GLU A 292 -16.93 18.37 8.29
C GLU A 292 -16.14 18.18 6.99
N GLU A 293 -16.70 18.64 5.87
CA GLU A 293 -16.04 18.67 4.57
C GLU A 293 -14.73 19.48 4.62
N GLN A 294 -14.76 20.70 5.16
CA GLN A 294 -13.56 21.53 5.28
C GLN A 294 -12.45 20.86 6.13
N ARG A 295 -12.82 20.09 7.16
CA ARG A 295 -11.86 19.36 8.00
C ARG A 295 -11.18 18.20 7.27
N VAL A 296 -11.87 17.58 6.32
CA VAL A 296 -11.35 16.44 5.54
C VAL A 296 -10.55 16.88 4.32
N HIS A 297 -10.99 17.95 3.63
CA HIS A 297 -10.29 18.50 2.46
C HIS A 297 -9.11 19.40 2.85
N SER A 298 -9.18 20.04 4.02
CA SER A 298 -8.10 20.84 4.59
C SER A 298 -7.64 20.36 5.96
N PRO A 299 -7.11 19.13 6.08
CA PRO A 299 -6.54 18.65 7.32
C PRO A 299 -5.27 19.43 7.70
N PRO A 300 -4.93 19.49 9.00
CA PRO A 300 -3.68 20.10 9.44
C PRO A 300 -2.48 19.44 8.73
N ALA A 301 -1.58 20.27 8.19
CA ALA A 301 -0.40 19.79 7.46
C ALA A 301 0.58 18.97 8.33
N SER A 302 0.43 19.01 9.66
CA SER A 302 1.15 18.17 10.62
C SER A 302 0.67 16.71 10.64
N LEU A 303 -0.59 16.46 10.26
CA LEU A 303 -1.20 15.13 10.21
C LEU A 303 -1.20 14.58 8.78
N VAL A 304 -1.60 15.42 7.81
CA VAL A 304 -1.69 15.05 6.40
C VAL A 304 -0.93 16.10 5.58
N PRO A 305 0.36 15.88 5.27
CA PRO A 305 1.12 16.79 4.42
C PRO A 305 0.56 16.86 2.99
N ARG A 306 0.88 17.95 2.29
CA ARG A 306 0.53 18.15 0.88
C ARG A 306 1.77 18.00 0.01
N ILE A 307 1.66 17.25 -1.08
CA ILE A 307 2.73 17.13 -2.09
C ILE A 307 2.22 17.70 -3.41
N HIS A 308 2.95 18.67 -3.94
CA HIS A 308 2.75 19.15 -5.29
C HIS A 308 3.59 18.32 -6.26
N VAL A 309 2.93 17.54 -7.10
CA VAL A 309 3.58 16.57 -7.99
C VAL A 309 4.26 17.27 -9.14
N VAL A 310 5.55 16.98 -9.32
CA VAL A 310 6.32 17.37 -10.52
C VAL A 310 6.41 16.20 -11.48
N LEU A 311 6.61 14.98 -10.96
CA LEU A 311 6.66 13.76 -11.74
C LEU A 311 5.88 12.66 -11.02
N ALA A 312 4.98 11.99 -11.74
CA ALA A 312 4.26 10.82 -11.26
C ALA A 312 4.54 9.63 -12.18
N GLN A 313 4.82 8.49 -11.56
CA GLN A 313 5.00 7.23 -12.26
C GLN A 313 4.03 6.19 -11.71
N LYS A 314 3.16 5.67 -12.58
CA LYS A 314 2.32 4.51 -12.25
C LYS A 314 3.17 3.25 -12.15
N LEU A 315 3.10 2.56 -11.02
CA LEU A 315 3.83 1.33 -10.76
C LEU A 315 3.02 0.11 -11.19
N GLN A 316 3.64 -0.79 -11.95
CA GLN A 316 3.03 -2.09 -12.30
C GLN A 316 3.16 -3.10 -11.15
N HIS A 317 4.20 -2.97 -10.33
CA HIS A 317 4.44 -3.77 -9.14
C HIS A 317 5.20 -2.97 -8.09
N ILE A 318 5.17 -3.47 -6.85
CA ILE A 318 5.86 -2.87 -5.69
C ILE A 318 7.11 -3.67 -5.25
N ASN A 319 7.54 -4.66 -6.04
CA ASN A 319 8.75 -5.43 -5.73
C ASN A 319 10.02 -4.58 -5.97
N PRO A 320 10.81 -4.26 -4.92
CA PRO A 320 12.00 -3.41 -5.04
C PRO A 320 13.19 -4.10 -5.72
N LEU A 321 13.14 -5.43 -5.86
CA LEU A 321 14.19 -6.21 -6.53
C LEU A 321 14.09 -6.16 -8.06
N LEU A 322 12.98 -5.64 -8.57
CA LEU A 322 12.69 -5.51 -9.99
C LEU A 322 12.61 -4.03 -10.41
N PRO A 323 12.96 -3.69 -11.66
CA PRO A 323 12.73 -2.36 -12.20
C PRO A 323 11.24 -2.01 -12.20
N ALA A 324 10.90 -0.76 -11.86
CA ALA A 324 9.51 -0.29 -11.71
C ALA A 324 8.61 -0.44 -12.97
N CYS A 325 9.21 -0.62 -14.16
CA CYS A 325 8.52 -0.94 -15.39
C CYS A 325 9.28 -2.04 -16.13
N LEU A 326 8.64 -3.19 -16.36
CA LEU A 326 9.28 -4.33 -17.04
C LEU A 326 9.21 -4.22 -18.58
N ASN A 327 8.33 -3.38 -19.10
CA ASN A 327 8.02 -3.29 -20.54
C ASN A 327 8.75 -2.15 -21.28
N LYS A 328 9.51 -1.31 -20.57
CA LYS A 328 10.29 -0.24 -21.22
C LYS A 328 11.57 -0.87 -21.79
N GLU A 329 11.90 -0.55 -23.03
CA GLU A 329 13.09 -0.98 -23.78
C GLU A 329 14.41 -0.44 -23.20
N GLU A 330 14.55 -0.41 -21.87
CA GLU A 330 15.82 -0.18 -21.22
C GLU A 330 16.64 -1.46 -21.34
N SER A 331 17.72 -1.39 -22.14
CA SER A 331 18.62 -2.52 -22.42
C SER A 331 19.08 -3.29 -21.18
N LYS A 332 19.11 -2.65 -20.00
CA LYS A 332 19.47 -3.28 -18.71
C LYS A 332 18.35 -4.18 -18.16
N THR A 333 17.10 -3.75 -18.24
CA THR A 333 15.92 -4.51 -17.78
C THR A 333 15.72 -5.76 -18.62
N CYS A 334 15.79 -5.63 -19.95
CA CYS A 334 15.69 -6.78 -20.85
C CYS A 334 16.82 -7.80 -20.63
N LYS A 335 18.05 -7.33 -20.39
CA LYS A 335 19.19 -8.22 -20.06
C LYS A 335 18.96 -8.95 -18.73
N PHE A 336 18.54 -8.24 -17.68
CA PHE A 336 18.24 -8.84 -16.39
C PHE A 336 17.16 -9.93 -16.51
N VAL A 337 16.05 -9.62 -17.16
CA VAL A 337 14.96 -10.58 -17.40
C VAL A 337 15.49 -11.79 -18.17
N SER A 338 16.19 -11.58 -19.29
CA SER A 338 16.74 -12.69 -20.09
C SER A 338 17.71 -13.59 -19.31
N SER A 339 18.54 -13.01 -18.43
CA SER A 339 19.46 -13.76 -17.58
C SER A 339 18.74 -14.53 -16.48
N PHE A 340 17.63 -13.99 -15.96
CA PHE A 340 16.84 -14.69 -14.96
C PHE A 340 15.98 -15.80 -15.58
N MET A 341 15.54 -15.64 -16.83
CA MET A 341 14.78 -16.67 -17.57
C MET A 341 15.53 -18.00 -17.66
N SER A 342 16.88 -17.99 -17.77
CA SER A 342 17.68 -19.23 -17.78
C SER A 342 17.78 -19.91 -16.41
N GLU A 343 17.61 -19.16 -15.32
CA GLU A 343 17.62 -19.67 -13.94
C GLU A 343 16.22 -20.08 -13.43
N LEU A 344 15.16 -19.91 -14.22
CA LEU A 344 13.78 -20.19 -13.77
C LEU A 344 13.55 -21.65 -13.35
N SER A 345 14.09 -22.61 -14.10
CA SER A 345 13.86 -24.03 -13.82
C SER A 345 14.43 -24.48 -12.46
N PRO A 346 15.71 -24.21 -12.10
CA PRO A 346 16.22 -24.57 -10.78
C PRO A 346 15.52 -23.78 -9.66
N VAL A 347 15.25 -22.49 -9.86
CA VAL A 347 14.54 -21.66 -8.87
C VAL A 347 13.13 -22.20 -8.59
N ARG A 348 12.42 -22.65 -9.63
CA ARG A 348 11.12 -23.31 -9.47
C ARG A 348 11.22 -24.60 -8.66
N ALA A 349 12.22 -25.44 -8.93
CA ALA A 349 12.40 -26.70 -8.21
C ALA A 349 12.69 -26.48 -6.72
N GLU A 350 13.54 -25.49 -6.41
CA GLU A 350 13.82 -25.08 -5.03
C GLU A 350 12.59 -24.49 -4.34
N LEU A 351 11.82 -23.63 -5.03
CA LEU A 351 10.58 -23.06 -4.50
C LEU A 351 9.54 -24.16 -4.21
N LEU A 352 9.41 -25.13 -5.12
CA LEU A 352 8.51 -26.26 -4.94
C LEU A 352 8.91 -27.10 -3.72
N GLY A 353 10.20 -27.40 -3.56
CA GLY A 353 10.70 -28.10 -2.38
C GLY A 353 10.40 -27.34 -1.09
N PHE A 354 10.68 -26.03 -1.08
CA PHE A 354 10.39 -25.16 0.06
C PHE A 354 8.90 -25.14 0.44
N LEU A 355 8.01 -24.95 -0.54
CA LEU A 355 6.56 -24.95 -0.30
C LEU A 355 6.00 -26.33 0.04
N THR A 356 6.62 -27.41 -0.46
CA THR A 356 6.27 -28.78 -0.07
C THR A 356 6.53 -28.99 1.42
N HIS A 357 7.67 -28.53 1.93
CA HIS A 357 7.94 -28.56 3.37
C HIS A 357 6.99 -27.65 4.16
N ALA A 358 6.67 -26.45 3.65
CA ALA A 358 5.70 -25.55 4.26
C ALA A 358 4.28 -26.16 4.36
N LEU A 359 3.92 -27.03 3.41
CA LEU A 359 2.65 -27.75 3.35
C LEU A 359 2.79 -29.19 3.87
N LEU A 360 3.68 -29.41 4.84
CA LEU A 360 3.79 -30.68 5.58
C LEU A 360 4.11 -31.90 4.69
N GLY A 361 4.90 -31.70 3.65
CA GLY A 361 5.30 -32.73 2.70
C GLY A 361 4.36 -32.93 1.50
N ASP A 362 3.27 -32.15 1.40
CA ASP A 362 2.33 -32.29 0.27
C ASP A 362 2.81 -31.52 -0.99
N SER A 363 3.43 -32.26 -1.90
CA SER A 363 3.94 -31.69 -3.16
C SER A 363 2.85 -31.25 -4.12
N LEU A 364 1.67 -31.87 -4.10
CA LEU A 364 0.56 -31.48 -5.00
C LEU A 364 -0.01 -30.13 -4.56
N ALA A 365 -0.25 -29.95 -3.25
CA ALA A 365 -0.74 -28.68 -2.72
C ALA A 365 0.28 -27.55 -2.98
N ALA A 366 1.57 -27.84 -2.86
CA ALA A 366 2.65 -26.89 -3.17
C ALA A 366 2.65 -26.46 -4.64
N GLU A 367 2.45 -27.39 -5.58
CA GLU A 367 2.34 -27.08 -7.01
C GLU A 367 1.23 -26.05 -7.26
N TYR A 368 0.01 -26.33 -6.79
CA TYR A 368 -1.12 -25.42 -6.98
C TYR A 368 -0.97 -24.09 -6.24
N LEU A 369 -0.28 -24.07 -5.09
CA LEU A 369 0.04 -22.82 -4.40
C LEU A 369 0.96 -21.94 -5.26
N ILE A 370 1.95 -22.52 -5.96
CA ILE A 370 2.76 -21.76 -6.93
C ILE A 370 1.88 -21.22 -8.06
N LEU A 371 1.00 -22.05 -8.64
CA LEU A 371 0.09 -21.62 -9.71
C LEU A 371 -0.82 -20.46 -9.25
N HIS A 372 -1.29 -20.52 -8.01
CA HIS A 372 -2.06 -19.44 -7.38
C HIS A 372 -1.23 -18.16 -7.23
N LEU A 373 -0.01 -18.25 -6.70
CA LEU A 373 0.84 -17.08 -6.47
C LEU A 373 1.26 -16.38 -7.77
N ILE A 374 1.38 -17.09 -8.88
CA ILE A 374 1.68 -16.49 -10.20
C ILE A 374 0.43 -16.06 -10.98
N SER A 375 -0.76 -16.39 -10.49
CA SER A 375 -2.01 -16.01 -11.17
C SER A 375 -2.20 -14.50 -11.17
N THR A 376 -2.80 -13.98 -12.23
CA THR A 376 -3.12 -12.57 -12.39
C THR A 376 -4.13 -12.38 -13.51
N VAL A 377 -5.04 -11.41 -13.35
CA VAL A 377 -5.99 -11.05 -14.40
C VAL A 377 -5.28 -10.30 -15.52
N TYR A 378 -5.03 -10.99 -16.64
CA TYR A 378 -4.29 -10.41 -17.78
C TYR A 378 -5.21 -9.79 -18.84
N THR A 379 -6.47 -10.21 -18.93
CA THR A 379 -7.44 -9.66 -19.87
C THR A 379 -8.85 -9.79 -19.32
N ARG A 380 -9.68 -8.79 -19.59
CA ARG A 380 -11.12 -8.83 -19.34
C ARG A 380 -11.81 -8.83 -20.70
N ARG A 381 -12.61 -9.85 -20.97
CA ARG A 381 -13.51 -9.87 -22.13
C ARG A 381 -14.92 -9.66 -21.59
N ASP A 382 -15.51 -8.52 -21.91
CA ASP A 382 -16.75 -8.03 -21.31
C ASP A 382 -16.64 -7.97 -19.77
N VAL A 383 -17.38 -8.83 -19.07
CA VAL A 383 -17.44 -8.90 -17.60
C VAL A 383 -16.54 -10.01 -17.04
N LEU A 384 -16.06 -10.95 -17.85
CA LEU A 384 -15.34 -12.13 -17.37
C LEU A 384 -13.84 -11.84 -17.20
N PRO A 385 -13.28 -11.91 -15.97
CA PRO A 385 -11.84 -11.81 -15.75
C PRO A 385 -11.13 -13.12 -16.12
N LEU A 386 -10.19 -13.05 -17.06
CA LEU A 386 -9.37 -14.21 -17.45
C LEU A 386 -8.03 -14.18 -16.71
N GLY A 387 -7.61 -15.34 -16.20
CA GLY A 387 -6.32 -15.52 -15.52
C GLY A 387 -6.36 -15.40 -14.00
N LYS A 388 -7.54 -15.24 -13.39
CA LYS A 388 -7.68 -15.45 -11.95
C LYS A 388 -7.56 -16.94 -11.63
N PHE A 389 -7.01 -17.26 -10.45
CA PHE A 389 -6.95 -18.64 -9.96
C PHE A 389 -7.07 -18.67 -8.44
N THR A 390 -8.30 -18.75 -7.97
CA THR A 390 -8.60 -18.83 -6.53
C THR A 390 -8.47 -20.28 -6.07
N VAL A 391 -7.59 -20.52 -5.10
CA VAL A 391 -7.37 -21.86 -4.55
C VAL A 391 -7.92 -21.92 -3.13
N ASN A 392 -8.74 -22.95 -2.88
CA ASN A 392 -9.14 -23.35 -1.53
C ASN A 392 -8.32 -24.57 -1.08
N LEU A 393 -7.52 -24.39 -0.04
CA LEU A 393 -6.85 -25.45 0.70
C LEU A 393 -7.76 -25.92 1.84
N SER A 394 -8.42 -27.05 1.59
CA SER A 394 -9.28 -27.75 2.56
C SER A 394 -8.49 -28.78 3.38
N GLY A 395 -9.01 -29.21 4.53
CA GLY A 395 -8.34 -30.17 5.40
C GLY A 395 -7.27 -29.55 6.30
N CYS A 396 -7.28 -28.22 6.47
CA CYS A 396 -6.37 -27.55 7.40
C CYS A 396 -6.71 -27.92 8.86
N PRO A 397 -5.72 -28.23 9.72
CA PRO A 397 -5.98 -28.65 11.10
C PRO A 397 -6.60 -27.51 11.93
N ARG A 398 -7.76 -27.78 12.56
CA ARG A 398 -8.45 -26.85 13.49
C ARG A 398 -7.55 -26.40 14.63
N ASN A 399 -7.66 -25.12 15.02
CA ASN A 399 -6.94 -24.51 16.15
C ASN A 399 -5.41 -24.64 16.11
N SER A 400 -4.87 -25.00 14.95
CA SER A 400 -3.42 -25.02 14.75
C SER A 400 -2.95 -23.63 14.36
N THR A 401 -1.77 -23.23 14.82
CA THR A 401 -1.08 -22.03 14.32
C THR A 401 -0.65 -22.18 12.86
N PHE A 402 -0.99 -23.28 12.18
CA PHE A 402 -0.56 -23.60 10.83
C PHE A 402 -0.98 -22.54 9.80
N THR A 403 -2.25 -22.11 9.81
CA THR A 403 -2.73 -21.10 8.84
C THR A 403 -2.03 -19.76 9.03
N GLU A 404 -1.69 -19.41 10.27
CA GLU A 404 -0.88 -18.23 10.59
C GLU A 404 0.56 -18.37 10.06
N HIS A 405 1.21 -19.50 10.31
CA HIS A 405 2.57 -19.73 9.82
C HIS A 405 2.63 -19.79 8.29
N LEU A 406 1.63 -20.40 7.65
CA LEU A 406 1.50 -20.42 6.20
C LEU A 406 1.34 -19.00 5.65
N TYR A 407 0.52 -18.17 6.30
CA TYR A 407 0.41 -16.75 5.95
C TYR A 407 1.74 -16.02 6.12
N ARG A 408 2.49 -16.23 7.21
CA ARG A 408 3.83 -15.65 7.39
C ARG A 408 4.78 -16.03 6.26
N ILE A 409 4.76 -17.30 5.82
CA ILE A 409 5.56 -17.76 4.67
C ILE A 409 5.15 -17.00 3.40
N ILE A 410 3.85 -16.88 3.11
CA ILE A 410 3.35 -16.13 1.95
C ILE A 410 3.82 -14.67 2.03
N GLN A 411 3.69 -14.03 3.19
CA GLN A 411 4.13 -12.65 3.44
C GLN A 411 5.63 -12.43 3.17
N HIS A 412 6.48 -13.44 3.42
CA HIS A 412 7.90 -13.38 3.06
C HIS A 412 8.19 -13.54 1.56
N LEU A 413 7.26 -14.11 0.78
CA LEU A 413 7.42 -14.39 -0.64
C LEU A 413 6.80 -13.31 -1.54
N VAL A 414 5.65 -12.76 -1.15
CA VAL A 414 4.91 -11.77 -1.95
C VAL A 414 5.14 -10.35 -1.44
N PRO A 415 4.99 -9.32 -2.29
CA PRO A 415 5.29 -7.95 -1.90
C PRO A 415 4.15 -7.25 -1.13
N ALA A 416 2.90 -7.68 -1.34
CA ALA A 416 1.75 -7.24 -0.55
C ALA A 416 0.84 -8.43 -0.23
N SER A 417 0.45 -8.55 1.03
CA SER A 417 -0.44 -9.60 1.53
C SER A 417 -1.27 -9.12 2.69
N PHE A 418 -2.50 -9.64 2.81
CA PHE A 418 -3.35 -9.43 3.96
C PHE A 418 -4.07 -10.73 4.34
N ARG A 419 -4.16 -11.01 5.65
CA ARG A 419 -4.91 -12.16 6.18
C ARG A 419 -6.22 -11.68 6.78
N LEU A 420 -7.33 -12.09 6.18
CA LEU A 420 -8.67 -11.90 6.71
C LEU A 420 -9.07 -13.14 7.53
N GLN A 421 -9.29 -12.96 8.83
CA GLN A 421 -9.84 -14.00 9.70
C GLN A 421 -11.37 -13.96 9.62
N MET A 422 -12.00 -15.03 9.12
CA MET A 422 -13.46 -15.12 8.97
C MET A 422 -14.13 -15.51 10.29
N THR A 423 -13.99 -14.68 11.32
CA THR A 423 -14.78 -14.81 12.55
C THR A 423 -16.13 -14.12 12.39
N ILE A 424 -17.15 -14.54 13.13
CA ILE A 424 -18.49 -13.92 13.09
C ILE A 424 -18.40 -12.41 13.44
N GLU A 425 -17.57 -12.08 14.43
CA GLU A 425 -17.32 -10.70 14.86
C GLU A 425 -16.74 -9.86 13.72
N ASN A 426 -15.67 -10.34 13.07
CA ASN A 426 -15.04 -9.64 11.95
C ASN A 426 -16.01 -9.46 10.78
N MET A 427 -16.82 -10.49 10.49
CA MET A 427 -17.77 -10.43 9.39
C MET A 427 -18.90 -9.43 9.63
N ASN A 428 -19.38 -9.27 10.86
CA ASN A 428 -20.47 -8.34 11.17
C ASN A 428 -20.00 -6.90 11.43
N HIS A 429 -18.78 -6.69 11.95
CA HIS A 429 -18.28 -5.36 12.35
C HIS A 429 -17.37 -4.68 11.33
N LEU A 430 -16.59 -5.43 10.53
CA LEU A 430 -15.68 -4.82 9.57
C LEU A 430 -16.44 -4.31 8.33
N LYS A 431 -15.96 -3.20 7.78
CA LYS A 431 -16.46 -2.65 6.52
C LYS A 431 -15.60 -3.16 5.37
N PHE A 432 -16.14 -4.02 4.50
CA PHE A 432 -15.37 -4.58 3.38
C PHE A 432 -15.42 -3.68 2.15
N ILE A 433 -16.60 -3.11 1.88
CA ILE A 433 -16.86 -2.26 0.74
C ILE A 433 -16.65 -0.78 1.14
N PRO A 434 -15.96 0.02 0.31
CA PRO A 434 -15.90 1.47 0.48
C PRO A 434 -17.27 2.12 0.29
N HIS A 435 -17.58 3.15 1.08
CA HIS A 435 -18.82 3.92 0.94
C HIS A 435 -18.55 5.42 0.86
N LYS A 436 -19.31 6.14 0.04
CA LYS A 436 -19.24 7.59 -0.05
C LYS A 436 -19.99 8.20 1.13
N ASP A 437 -19.27 8.93 1.97
CA ASP A 437 -19.84 9.81 2.96
C ASP A 437 -20.12 11.17 2.30
N TYR A 438 -21.41 11.52 2.24
CA TYR A 438 -21.87 12.78 1.65
C TYR A 438 -21.76 13.97 2.60
N THR A 439 -21.65 13.77 3.92
CA THR A 439 -21.51 14.93 4.83
C THR A 439 -20.08 15.46 4.81
N ALA A 440 -19.11 14.56 4.83
CA ALA A 440 -17.70 14.89 4.71
C ALA A 440 -17.18 14.94 3.27
N ASN A 441 -18.04 14.65 2.28
CA ASN A 441 -17.73 14.49 0.85
C ASN A 441 -16.48 13.61 0.60
N ARG A 442 -16.38 12.48 1.31
CA ARG A 442 -15.21 11.60 1.32
C ARG A 442 -15.58 10.16 1.03
N LEU A 443 -14.74 9.44 0.31
CA LEU A 443 -14.82 7.99 0.24
C LEU A 443 -14.23 7.35 1.51
N VAL A 444 -15.09 6.77 2.34
CA VAL A 444 -14.66 5.98 3.50
C VAL A 444 -14.19 4.62 3.01
N SER A 445 -12.99 4.24 3.44
CA SER A 445 -12.28 3.07 2.96
C SER A 445 -12.93 1.77 3.44
N GLY A 446 -12.81 0.74 2.61
CA GLY A 446 -13.17 -0.62 2.95
C GLY A 446 -11.97 -1.55 2.86
N LEU A 447 -12.04 -2.68 3.57
CA LEU A 447 -10.96 -3.67 3.62
C LEU A 447 -10.57 -4.23 2.24
N LEU A 448 -11.51 -4.26 1.29
CA LEU A 448 -11.27 -4.74 -0.08
C LEU A 448 -10.66 -3.67 -0.99
N GLN A 449 -10.43 -2.45 -0.49
CA GLN A 449 -9.71 -1.40 -1.20
C GLN A 449 -8.20 -1.67 -1.18
N LEU A 450 -7.79 -2.67 -1.96
CA LEU A 450 -6.42 -3.17 -2.00
C LEU A 450 -5.77 -2.92 -3.37
N PRO A 451 -4.43 -2.77 -3.39
CA PRO A 451 -3.71 -2.57 -4.64
C PRO A 451 -3.71 -3.84 -5.50
N SER A 452 -3.48 -3.68 -6.79
CA SER A 452 -3.41 -4.79 -7.73
C SER A 452 -2.31 -5.80 -7.37
N ASN A 453 -2.63 -7.09 -7.57
CA ASN A 453 -1.84 -8.27 -7.27
C ASN A 453 -1.52 -8.52 -5.78
N THR A 454 -2.31 -7.93 -4.88
CA THR A 454 -2.26 -8.24 -3.43
C THR A 454 -2.72 -9.67 -3.19
N SER A 455 -2.00 -10.40 -2.32
CA SER A 455 -2.40 -11.75 -1.88
C SER A 455 -3.33 -11.65 -0.67
N LEU A 456 -4.62 -11.91 -0.88
CA LEU A 456 -5.64 -11.95 0.17
C LEU A 456 -5.80 -13.39 0.66
N VAL A 457 -5.35 -13.67 1.88
CA VAL A 457 -5.50 -14.97 2.53
C VAL A 457 -6.73 -14.95 3.41
N ILE A 458 -7.74 -15.73 3.08
CA ILE A 458 -8.99 -15.85 3.83
C ILE A 458 -8.93 -17.11 4.69
N ASP A 459 -9.01 -16.92 6.00
CA ASP A 459 -8.99 -18.02 6.95
C ASP A 459 -10.41 -18.37 7.42
N GLU A 460 -11.00 -19.38 6.79
CA GLU A 460 -12.29 -19.95 7.16
C GLU A 460 -12.19 -20.97 8.31
N THR A 461 -10.99 -21.35 8.75
CA THR A 461 -10.84 -22.33 9.85
C THR A 461 -11.32 -21.80 11.20
N LEU A 462 -11.41 -20.47 11.33
CA LEU A 462 -11.91 -19.75 12.50
C LEU A 462 -13.42 -19.44 12.43
N LEU A 463 -14.09 -19.86 11.36
CA LEU A 463 -15.52 -19.63 11.20
C LEU A 463 -16.30 -20.63 12.05
N GLU A 464 -16.94 -20.13 13.10
CA GLU A 464 -17.81 -20.91 13.98
C GLU A 464 -19.26 -20.89 13.51
N GLN A 465 -20.06 -21.85 14.00
CA GLN A 465 -21.50 -21.85 13.74
C GLN A 465 -22.17 -20.67 14.47
N GLY A 466 -22.82 -19.79 13.73
CA GLY A 466 -23.61 -18.70 14.28
C GLY A 466 -24.35 -17.91 13.19
N GLN A 467 -24.95 -16.78 13.57
CA GLN A 467 -25.73 -15.95 12.65
C GLN A 467 -24.89 -14.79 12.11
N LEU A 468 -24.89 -14.65 10.80
CA LEU A 468 -24.39 -13.45 10.12
C LEU A 468 -25.53 -12.45 10.03
N ASP A 469 -25.26 -11.23 10.48
CA ASP A 469 -26.21 -10.14 10.36
C ASP A 469 -26.29 -9.65 8.90
N ALA A 470 -27.22 -8.74 8.59
CA ALA A 470 -27.31 -8.10 7.29
C ALA A 470 -25.95 -7.56 6.74
N PRO A 471 -25.12 -6.82 7.53
CA PRO A 471 -23.78 -6.42 7.09
C PRO A 471 -22.85 -7.61 6.83
N GLY A 472 -22.93 -8.68 7.63
CA GLY A 472 -22.16 -9.90 7.43
C GLY A 472 -22.49 -10.60 6.12
N VAL A 473 -23.78 -10.71 5.77
CA VAL A 473 -24.21 -11.28 4.48
C VAL A 473 -23.74 -10.41 3.31
N HIS A 474 -23.78 -9.09 3.46
CA HIS A 474 -23.27 -8.16 2.45
C HIS A 474 -21.75 -8.34 2.25
N ASN A 475 -21.00 -8.48 3.33
CA ASN A 475 -19.55 -8.73 3.32
C ASN A 475 -19.19 -10.08 2.65
N VAL A 476 -19.93 -11.16 2.93
CA VAL A 476 -19.75 -12.44 2.22
C VAL A 476 -20.04 -12.31 0.73
N THR A 477 -21.09 -11.57 0.37
CA THR A 477 -21.45 -11.32 -1.03
C THR A 477 -20.36 -10.51 -1.74
N ALA A 478 -19.79 -9.50 -1.06
CA ALA A 478 -18.66 -8.72 -1.55
C ALA A 478 -17.44 -9.61 -1.85
N LEU A 479 -17.09 -10.54 -0.94
CA LEU A 479 -16.03 -11.52 -1.17
C LEU A 479 -16.33 -12.46 -2.34
N SER A 480 -17.57 -12.91 -2.48
CA SER A 480 -17.99 -13.73 -3.62
C SER A 480 -17.86 -12.98 -4.95
N ASN A 481 -18.23 -11.69 -4.98
CA ASN A 481 -18.08 -10.83 -6.15
C ASN A 481 -16.60 -10.59 -6.49
N LEU A 482 -15.77 -10.35 -5.48
CA LEU A 482 -14.32 -10.22 -5.62
C LEU A 482 -13.71 -11.47 -6.27
N ILE A 483 -14.04 -12.65 -5.75
CA ILE A 483 -13.49 -13.93 -6.20
C ILE A 483 -13.95 -14.27 -7.62
N THR A 484 -15.24 -14.09 -7.91
CA THR A 484 -15.85 -14.51 -9.19
C THR A 484 -15.59 -13.49 -10.30
N TRP A 485 -15.76 -12.21 -9.99
CA TRP A 485 -15.78 -11.13 -10.99
C TRP A 485 -14.58 -10.20 -10.94
N GLN A 486 -13.73 -10.30 -9.91
CA GLN A 486 -12.55 -9.44 -9.76
C GLN A 486 -12.95 -7.96 -9.85
N LYS A 487 -14.00 -7.62 -9.09
CA LYS A 487 -14.56 -6.28 -8.93
C LYS A 487 -15.03 -6.08 -7.48
N VAL A 488 -15.06 -4.81 -7.06
CA VAL A 488 -15.61 -4.37 -5.78
C VAL A 488 -16.65 -3.29 -6.07
N ASP A 489 -17.87 -3.48 -5.57
CA ASP A 489 -18.98 -2.57 -5.82
C ASP A 489 -18.99 -1.50 -4.72
N TYR A 490 -18.59 -0.27 -5.04
CA TYR A 490 -18.50 0.83 -4.07
C TYR A 490 -19.89 1.40 -3.83
N ASP A 491 -20.22 1.65 -2.56
CA ASP A 491 -21.54 2.10 -2.16
C ASP A 491 -21.62 3.63 -2.13
N PHE A 492 -22.36 4.22 -3.07
CA PHE A 492 -22.65 5.66 -3.10
C PHE A 492 -24.05 5.96 -2.56
N SER A 493 -24.57 5.14 -1.63
CA SER A 493 -25.90 5.22 -0.98
C SER A 493 -27.10 5.04 -1.91
N TYR A 494 -27.13 5.73 -3.05
CA TYR A 494 -28.20 5.70 -4.04
C TYR A 494 -27.86 4.84 -5.26
N HIS A 495 -26.57 4.60 -5.51
CA HIS A 495 -26.10 3.76 -6.60
C HIS A 495 -24.84 3.00 -6.17
N GLN A 496 -24.57 1.87 -6.82
CA GLN A 496 -23.34 1.12 -6.66
C GLN A 496 -22.48 1.29 -7.91
N MET A 497 -21.22 1.66 -7.72
CA MET A 497 -20.26 1.74 -8.82
C MET A 497 -19.30 0.56 -8.78
N GLU A 498 -19.19 -0.17 -9.88
CA GLU A 498 -18.34 -1.34 -9.96
C GLU A 498 -16.89 -0.94 -10.29
N PHE A 499 -15.97 -1.16 -9.34
CA PHE A 499 -14.54 -0.92 -9.56
C PHE A 499 -13.82 -2.23 -9.87
N PRO A 500 -13.17 -2.35 -11.04
CA PRO A 500 -12.39 -3.53 -11.39
C PRO A 500 -11.14 -3.64 -10.49
N CYS A 501 -10.90 -4.80 -9.90
CA CYS A 501 -9.71 -5.09 -9.07
C CYS A 501 -8.94 -6.31 -9.59
N ASN A 502 -7.69 -6.50 -9.19
CA ASN A 502 -6.90 -7.69 -9.51
C ASN A 502 -6.29 -8.20 -8.22
N ILE A 503 -6.98 -9.07 -7.48
CA ILE A 503 -6.58 -9.52 -6.14
C ILE A 503 -6.51 -11.04 -6.14
N ASN A 504 -5.39 -11.58 -5.67
CA ASN A 504 -5.16 -13.02 -5.62
C ASN A 504 -5.69 -13.58 -4.30
N VAL A 505 -6.80 -14.31 -4.36
CA VAL A 505 -7.47 -14.85 -3.17
C VAL A 505 -7.05 -16.30 -2.91
N PHE A 506 -6.55 -16.56 -1.70
CA PHE A 506 -6.23 -17.91 -1.20
C PHE A 506 -7.10 -18.21 0.00
N ILE A 507 -7.83 -19.32 -0.02
CA ILE A 507 -8.77 -19.70 1.04
C ILE A 507 -8.19 -20.89 1.79
N THR A 508 -8.17 -20.82 3.12
CA THR A 508 -7.89 -21.98 3.98
C THR A 508 -9.16 -22.38 4.71
N SER A 509 -9.57 -23.63 4.54
CA SER A 509 -10.78 -24.18 5.14
C SER A 509 -10.50 -25.53 5.80
N GLU A 510 -11.32 -25.91 6.76
CA GLU A 510 -11.27 -27.26 7.32
C GLU A 510 -11.95 -28.27 6.38
N GLY A 511 -13.11 -27.90 5.83
CA GLY A 511 -13.94 -28.79 5.03
C GLY A 511 -14.34 -28.16 3.70
N ARG A 512 -15.66 -28.12 3.44
CA ARG A 512 -16.21 -27.41 2.28
C ARG A 512 -16.22 -25.91 2.59
N SER A 513 -15.63 -25.13 1.70
CA SER A 513 -15.59 -23.68 1.85
C SER A 513 -16.97 -23.05 1.61
N LEU A 514 -17.23 -21.96 2.34
CA LEU A 514 -18.41 -21.10 2.16
C LEU A 514 -18.29 -20.28 0.88
N LEU A 515 -17.08 -19.82 0.58
CA LEU A 515 -16.78 -18.97 -0.56
C LEU A 515 -16.60 -19.79 -1.85
N PRO A 516 -16.90 -19.20 -3.03
CA PRO A 516 -16.57 -19.83 -4.29
C PRO A 516 -15.05 -19.97 -4.42
N ALA A 517 -14.58 -21.05 -5.04
CA ALA A 517 -13.18 -21.25 -5.38
C ALA A 517 -13.07 -21.91 -6.75
N ASP A 518 -12.09 -21.47 -7.55
CA ASP A 518 -11.84 -22.03 -8.88
C ASP A 518 -11.25 -23.45 -8.75
N CYS A 519 -10.41 -23.67 -7.74
CA CYS A 519 -9.80 -24.97 -7.47
C CYS A 519 -9.82 -25.29 -5.97
N GLN A 520 -10.42 -26.44 -5.62
CA GLN A 520 -10.35 -27.00 -4.27
C GLN A 520 -9.32 -28.13 -4.20
N ILE A 521 -8.47 -28.10 -3.18
CA ILE A 521 -7.44 -29.10 -2.91
C ILE A 521 -7.54 -29.50 -1.44
N HIS A 522 -7.51 -30.79 -1.18
CA HIS A 522 -7.44 -31.32 0.19
C HIS A 522 -5.97 -31.53 0.57
N LEU A 523 -5.55 -30.90 1.67
CA LEU A 523 -4.22 -31.05 2.25
C LEU A 523 -4.06 -32.47 2.77
N GLN A 524 -3.02 -33.17 2.32
CA GLN A 524 -2.66 -34.49 2.84
C GLN A 524 -1.25 -34.41 3.46
N PRO A 525 -1.15 -34.09 4.78
CA PRO A 525 0.14 -34.03 5.46
C PRO A 525 0.85 -35.38 5.37
N GLN A 526 2.06 -35.38 4.81
CA GLN A 526 2.96 -36.54 4.82
C GLN A 526 3.92 -36.50 6.01
N LEU A 527 4.11 -35.31 6.56
CA LEU A 527 4.95 -35.01 7.72
C LEU A 527 4.07 -34.44 8.82
N ILE A 528 4.16 -35.01 10.02
CA ILE A 528 3.49 -34.48 11.22
C ILE A 528 4.60 -34.09 12.19
N PRO A 529 5.09 -32.85 12.15
CA PRO A 529 6.16 -32.44 13.05
C PRO A 529 5.63 -32.36 14.49
N PRO A 530 6.45 -32.73 15.49
CA PRO A 530 6.04 -32.74 16.90
C PRO A 530 5.78 -31.32 17.44
N ASN A 531 6.51 -30.32 16.95
CA ASN A 531 6.27 -28.90 17.22
C ASN A 531 6.20 -28.14 15.89
N MET A 532 4.98 -27.68 15.55
CA MET A 532 4.71 -26.97 14.30
C MET A 532 5.43 -25.61 14.23
N GLU A 533 5.51 -24.88 15.34
CA GLU A 533 6.08 -23.53 15.37
C GLU A 533 7.60 -23.56 15.16
N GLU A 534 8.30 -24.44 15.89
CA GLU A 534 9.75 -24.63 15.71
C GLU A 534 10.09 -25.14 14.31
N TYR A 535 9.29 -26.06 13.76
CA TYR A 535 9.50 -26.57 12.40
C TYR A 535 9.38 -25.46 11.36
N MET A 536 8.33 -24.63 11.45
CA MET A 536 8.09 -23.54 10.49
C MET A 536 9.12 -22.41 10.65
N ASN A 537 9.52 -22.08 11.88
CA ASN A 537 10.57 -21.10 12.13
C ASN A 537 11.94 -21.58 11.65
N SER A 538 12.24 -22.88 11.82
CA SER A 538 13.44 -23.51 11.29
C SER A 538 13.45 -23.48 9.76
N LEU A 539 12.30 -23.76 9.12
CA LEU A 539 12.16 -23.68 7.66
C LEU A 539 12.43 -22.26 7.14
N LEU A 540 11.87 -21.23 7.78
CA LEU A 540 12.15 -19.83 7.42
C LEU A 540 13.61 -19.43 7.62
N SER A 541 14.25 -19.95 8.68
CA SER A 541 15.65 -19.66 9.00
C SER A 541 16.66 -20.43 8.15
N ALA A 542 16.25 -21.61 7.64
CA ALA A 542 17.10 -22.47 6.82
C ALA A 542 17.32 -21.92 5.41
N VAL A 543 16.38 -21.12 4.88
CA VAL A 543 16.50 -20.55 3.54
C VAL A 543 17.36 -19.29 3.57
N LEU A 544 18.41 -19.28 2.74
CA LEU A 544 19.25 -18.10 2.60
C LEU A 544 18.45 -16.90 2.05
N PRO A 545 18.69 -15.66 2.54
CA PRO A 545 18.04 -14.47 2.01
C PRO A 545 18.21 -14.26 0.51
N SER A 546 19.34 -14.71 -0.06
CA SER A 546 19.61 -14.66 -1.51
C SER A 546 18.65 -15.53 -2.32
N VAL A 547 18.30 -16.73 -1.81
CA VAL A 547 17.36 -17.65 -2.45
C VAL A 547 15.93 -17.11 -2.35
N LEU A 548 15.55 -16.56 -1.18
CA LEU A 548 14.25 -15.87 -1.03
C LEU A 548 14.09 -14.72 -2.02
N ASN A 549 15.15 -13.94 -2.26
CA ASN A 549 15.13 -12.88 -3.27
C ASN A 549 14.90 -13.45 -4.67
N LYS A 550 15.49 -14.60 -5.02
CA LYS A 550 15.18 -15.29 -6.29
C LYS A 550 13.71 -15.71 -6.37
N PHE A 551 13.12 -16.23 -5.28
CA PHE A 551 11.69 -16.58 -5.25
C PHE A 551 10.78 -15.35 -5.45
N ARG A 552 11.10 -14.23 -4.79
CA ARG A 552 10.34 -12.96 -4.92
C ARG A 552 10.38 -12.43 -6.36
N ILE A 553 11.56 -12.45 -6.98
CA ILE A 553 11.76 -12.07 -8.39
C ILE A 553 10.98 -13.01 -9.30
N TYR A 554 11.10 -14.32 -9.09
CA TYR A 554 10.39 -15.36 -9.84
C TYR A 554 8.87 -15.14 -9.83
N LEU A 555 8.26 -15.03 -8.65
CA LEU A 555 6.80 -14.90 -8.52
C LEU A 555 6.28 -13.61 -9.16
N THR A 556 7.05 -12.51 -9.06
CA THR A 556 6.63 -11.23 -9.64
C THR A 556 6.80 -11.21 -11.15
N LEU A 557 7.93 -11.69 -11.67
CA LEU A 557 8.25 -11.66 -13.10
C LEU A 557 7.26 -12.49 -13.93
N LEU A 558 6.89 -13.67 -13.44
CA LEU A 558 6.00 -14.58 -14.17
C LEU A 558 4.59 -14.01 -14.41
N ARG A 559 4.15 -13.06 -13.58
CA ARG A 559 2.85 -12.38 -13.75
C ARG A 559 2.81 -11.48 -15.00
N PHE A 560 3.97 -11.06 -15.50
CA PHE A 560 4.09 -10.14 -16.64
C PHE A 560 4.52 -10.82 -17.93
N LEU A 561 4.66 -12.15 -17.95
CA LEU A 561 4.99 -12.87 -19.18
C LEU A 561 3.76 -12.99 -20.08
N ASP A 562 3.95 -12.66 -21.36
CA ASP A 562 2.96 -12.90 -22.38
C ASP A 562 2.83 -14.40 -22.66
N TYR A 563 1.59 -14.87 -22.74
CA TYR A 563 1.28 -16.27 -23.01
C TYR A 563 0.39 -16.39 -24.24
N SER A 564 0.78 -17.27 -25.17
CA SER A 564 0.00 -17.60 -26.35
C SER A 564 -0.14 -19.12 -26.52
N ILE A 565 -1.26 -19.54 -27.10
CA ILE A 565 -1.50 -20.95 -27.45
C ILE A 565 -1.36 -21.04 -28.97
N SER A 566 -0.50 -21.95 -29.45
CA SER A 566 -0.34 -22.18 -30.88
C SER A 566 -1.54 -22.93 -31.47
N ASP A 567 -1.83 -22.71 -32.76
CA ASP A 567 -2.95 -23.36 -33.46
C ASP A 567 -2.82 -24.89 -33.48
N GLU A 568 -1.59 -25.41 -33.56
CA GLU A 568 -1.31 -26.85 -33.52
C GLU A 568 -1.79 -27.51 -32.22
N ILE A 569 -1.53 -26.83 -31.09
CA ILE A 569 -1.89 -27.37 -29.77
C ILE A 569 -3.37 -27.15 -29.50
N THR A 570 -3.96 -26.07 -30.01
CA THR A 570 -5.40 -25.84 -29.92
C THR A 570 -6.18 -27.02 -30.51
N LYS A 571 -5.79 -27.51 -31.69
CA LYS A 571 -6.37 -28.73 -32.29
C LYS A 571 -6.17 -29.97 -31.43
N ALA A 572 -4.96 -30.18 -30.91
CA ALA A 572 -4.67 -31.31 -30.04
C ALA A 572 -5.50 -31.28 -28.73
N VAL A 573 -5.77 -30.09 -28.19
CA VAL A 573 -6.63 -29.89 -27.02
C VAL A 573 -8.09 -30.17 -27.36
N GLU A 574 -8.57 -29.74 -28.53
CA GLU A 574 -9.93 -30.03 -29.01
C GLU A 574 -10.15 -31.53 -29.19
N ASP A 575 -9.23 -32.23 -29.85
CA ASP A 575 -9.27 -33.68 -30.05
C ASP A 575 -9.27 -34.42 -28.71
N ASP A 576 -8.37 -34.04 -27.79
CA ASP A 576 -8.29 -34.61 -26.43
C ASP A 576 -9.59 -34.37 -25.64
N PHE A 577 -10.20 -33.18 -25.74
CA PHE A 577 -11.44 -32.87 -25.05
C PHE A 577 -12.62 -33.70 -25.58
N VAL A 578 -12.67 -33.90 -26.90
CA VAL A 578 -13.65 -34.77 -27.55
C VAL A 578 -13.46 -36.22 -27.09
N GLU A 579 -12.21 -36.70 -26.99
CA GLU A 579 -11.91 -38.04 -26.48
C GLU A 579 -12.30 -38.20 -24.99
N MET A 580 -11.97 -37.21 -24.16
CA MET A 580 -12.35 -37.19 -22.74
C MET A 580 -13.87 -37.28 -22.57
N ARG A 581 -14.65 -36.52 -23.37
CA ARG A 581 -16.12 -36.58 -23.35
C ARG A 581 -16.70 -37.88 -23.90
N LYS A 582 -16.02 -38.54 -24.85
CA LYS A 582 -16.43 -39.88 -25.33
C LYS A 582 -16.31 -40.92 -24.23
N ASN A 583 -15.24 -40.84 -23.43
CA ASN A 583 -14.96 -41.78 -22.36
C ASN A 583 -15.83 -41.53 -21.11
N ASP A 584 -16.14 -40.27 -20.81
CA ASP A 584 -17.01 -39.90 -19.69
C ASP A 584 -17.95 -38.72 -20.05
N PRO A 585 -19.14 -39.00 -20.60
CA PRO A 585 -20.04 -37.97 -21.13
C PRO A 585 -20.70 -37.08 -20.08
N GLN A 586 -20.80 -37.52 -18.83
CA GLN A 586 -21.53 -36.81 -17.77
C GLN A 586 -20.62 -36.05 -16.79
N SER A 587 -19.34 -36.41 -16.65
CA SER A 587 -18.46 -35.79 -15.66
C SER A 587 -17.62 -34.61 -16.15
N ILE A 588 -17.56 -34.39 -17.48
CA ILE A 588 -16.64 -33.41 -18.09
C ILE A 588 -17.42 -32.26 -18.77
N THR A 589 -17.45 -31.14 -18.07
CA THR A 589 -18.10 -29.89 -18.48
C THR A 589 -17.17 -28.98 -19.28
N ALA A 590 -17.71 -27.93 -19.89
CA ALA A 590 -16.89 -26.90 -20.54
C ALA A 590 -16.04 -26.12 -19.52
N ASP A 591 -16.56 -25.96 -18.30
CA ASP A 591 -15.84 -25.30 -17.20
C ASP A 591 -14.63 -26.12 -16.76
N ASP A 592 -14.73 -27.45 -16.78
CA ASP A 592 -13.58 -28.34 -16.50
C ASP A 592 -12.46 -28.17 -17.53
N LEU A 593 -12.80 -28.00 -18.81
CA LEU A 593 -11.81 -27.71 -19.85
C LEU A 593 -11.18 -26.33 -19.62
N HIS A 594 -11.98 -25.33 -19.26
CA HIS A 594 -11.49 -24.00 -18.95
C HIS A 594 -10.50 -24.03 -17.78
N GLN A 595 -10.84 -24.73 -16.69
CA GLN A 595 -9.94 -24.94 -15.55
C GLN A 595 -8.65 -25.66 -15.95
N LEU A 596 -8.75 -26.72 -16.75
CA LEU A 596 -7.59 -27.46 -17.23
C LEU A 596 -6.66 -26.58 -18.09
N LEU A 597 -7.23 -25.73 -18.96
CA LEU A 597 -6.48 -24.75 -19.76
C LEU A 597 -5.79 -23.71 -18.88
N ILE A 598 -6.46 -23.24 -17.82
CA ILE A 598 -5.89 -22.31 -16.84
C ILE A 598 -4.69 -22.97 -16.13
N VAL A 599 -4.86 -24.19 -15.63
CA VAL A 599 -3.79 -24.95 -14.95
C VAL A 599 -2.62 -25.21 -15.91
N ALA A 600 -2.90 -25.61 -17.15
CA ALA A 600 -1.88 -25.85 -18.17
C ALA A 600 -1.11 -24.57 -18.53
N ARG A 601 -1.80 -23.43 -18.62
CA ARG A 601 -1.18 -22.12 -18.79
C ARG A 601 -0.23 -21.81 -17.63
N PHE A 602 -0.70 -21.90 -16.38
CA PHE A 602 0.15 -21.58 -15.23
C PHE A 602 1.32 -22.55 -15.08
N LEU A 603 1.14 -23.82 -15.40
CA LEU A 603 2.25 -24.78 -15.42
C LEU A 603 3.31 -24.42 -16.47
N SER A 604 2.87 -23.97 -17.65
CA SER A 604 3.78 -23.51 -18.70
C SER A 604 4.53 -22.25 -18.28
N LEU A 605 3.80 -21.25 -17.77
CA LEU A 605 4.37 -20.00 -17.25
C LEU A 605 5.34 -20.25 -16.10
N SER A 606 4.99 -21.13 -15.17
CA SER A 606 5.86 -21.49 -14.05
C SER A 606 7.21 -22.06 -14.51
N ALA A 607 7.23 -22.76 -15.65
CA ALA A 607 8.44 -23.28 -16.26
C ALA A 607 9.19 -22.26 -17.14
N GLY A 608 8.70 -21.01 -17.23
CA GLY A 608 9.25 -19.98 -18.11
C GLY A 608 8.87 -20.14 -19.58
N GLN A 609 7.90 -20.99 -19.91
CA GLN A 609 7.42 -21.20 -21.27
C GLN A 609 6.26 -20.25 -21.56
N THR A 610 6.42 -19.42 -22.60
CA THR A 610 5.39 -18.48 -23.08
C THR A 610 4.37 -19.13 -24.02
N THR A 611 4.60 -20.38 -24.40
CA THR A 611 3.68 -21.19 -25.21
C THR A 611 3.31 -22.48 -24.49
N LEU A 612 2.09 -22.97 -24.73
CA LEU A 612 1.71 -24.31 -24.28
C LEU A 612 2.61 -25.34 -24.97
N SER A 613 2.98 -26.42 -24.29
CA SER A 613 3.62 -27.58 -24.91
C SER A 613 2.82 -28.84 -24.60
N ARG A 614 2.93 -29.87 -25.47
CA ARG A 614 2.21 -31.13 -25.28
C ARG A 614 2.56 -31.81 -23.96
N GLU A 615 3.83 -31.74 -23.55
CA GLU A 615 4.28 -32.28 -22.26
C GLU A 615 3.58 -31.59 -21.08
N ARG A 616 3.49 -30.25 -21.10
CA ARG A 616 2.82 -29.48 -20.03
C ARG A 616 1.32 -29.73 -20.01
N TRP A 617 0.70 -29.91 -21.17
CA TRP A 617 -0.71 -30.30 -21.28
C TRP A 617 -0.97 -31.66 -20.61
N LEU A 618 -0.15 -32.67 -20.92
CA LEU A 618 -0.25 -33.99 -20.27
C LEU A 618 -0.01 -33.92 -18.76
N ARG A 619 0.97 -33.12 -18.32
CA ARG A 619 1.26 -32.88 -16.90
C ARG A 619 0.07 -32.22 -16.19
N ALA A 620 -0.61 -31.26 -16.82
CA ALA A 620 -1.80 -30.62 -16.29
C ALA A 620 -2.93 -31.64 -16.08
N LYS A 621 -3.16 -32.52 -17.08
CA LYS A 621 -4.14 -33.62 -16.96
C LYS A 621 -3.81 -34.55 -15.80
N GLN A 622 -2.54 -34.88 -15.60
CA GLN A 622 -2.10 -35.71 -14.49
C GLN A 622 -2.37 -35.05 -13.13
N LEU A 623 -2.03 -33.76 -12.97
CA LEU A 623 -2.25 -33.01 -11.73
C LEU A 623 -3.74 -32.88 -11.39
N GLU A 624 -4.56 -32.66 -12.40
CA GLU A 624 -6.02 -32.56 -12.24
C GLU A 624 -6.65 -33.92 -11.88
N SER A 625 -6.17 -35.01 -12.49
CA SER A 625 -6.59 -36.38 -12.14
C SER A 625 -6.24 -36.74 -10.69
N LEU A 626 -5.03 -36.41 -10.23
CA LEU A 626 -4.61 -36.61 -8.84
C LEU A 626 -5.48 -35.81 -7.87
N ARG A 627 -5.77 -34.55 -8.20
CA ARG A 627 -6.65 -33.69 -7.40
C ARG A 627 -8.07 -34.27 -7.30
N ARG A 628 -8.67 -34.67 -8.42
CA ARG A 628 -10.01 -35.30 -8.45
C ARG A 628 -10.06 -36.57 -7.62
N THR A 629 -9.02 -37.40 -7.70
CA THR A 629 -8.90 -38.62 -6.91
C THR A 629 -8.92 -38.33 -5.40
N ARG A 630 -8.19 -37.30 -4.95
CA ARG A 630 -8.20 -36.87 -3.54
C ARG A 630 -9.58 -36.43 -3.05
N LEU A 631 -10.29 -35.65 -3.87
CA LEU A 631 -11.65 -35.18 -3.52
C LEU A 631 -12.68 -36.32 -3.49
N GLN A 632 -12.56 -37.31 -4.39
CA GLN A 632 -13.43 -38.48 -4.42
C GLN A 632 -13.23 -39.37 -3.19
N GLN A 633 -11.97 -39.60 -2.78
CA GLN A 633 -11.66 -40.35 -1.57
C GLN A 633 -12.31 -39.71 -0.32
N GLN A 634 -12.32 -38.38 -0.23
CA GLN A 634 -12.98 -37.67 0.86
C GLN A 634 -14.51 -37.82 0.84
N LYS A 635 -15.16 -37.75 -0.33
CA LYS A 635 -16.62 -37.97 -0.45
C LYS A 635 -17.02 -39.37 0.02
N CYS A 636 -16.19 -40.38 -0.26
CA CYS A 636 -16.41 -41.75 0.21
C CYS A 636 -16.21 -41.90 1.72
N VAL A 637 -15.24 -41.20 2.33
CA VAL A 637 -15.00 -41.23 3.78
C VAL A 637 -16.14 -40.54 4.53
N ASN A 638 -16.56 -39.34 4.10
CA ASN A 638 -17.67 -38.62 4.73
C ASN A 638 -19.05 -39.27 4.47
N GLY A 639 -19.18 -40.08 3.40
CA GLY A 639 -20.41 -40.82 3.09
C GLY A 639 -20.66 -42.05 3.97
N ASN A 640 -19.65 -42.50 4.72
CA ASN A 640 -19.75 -43.60 5.68
C ASN A 640 -20.06 -43.13 7.12
N GLU A 641 -20.26 -41.82 7.33
CA GLU A 641 -20.73 -41.23 8.60
C GLU A 641 -22.21 -40.81 8.53
N LEU A 642 -23.03 -41.53 7.75
CA LEU A 642 -24.50 -41.40 7.73
C LEU A 642 -25.17 -42.51 8.54
#